data_AF-A0A8I0BBN5-F1
#
_entry.id   AF-A0A8I0BBN5-F1
#
_cell.length_a   1.000
_cell.length_b   1.000
_cell.length_c   1.000
_cell.angle_alpha   90.00
_cell.angle_beta   90.00
_cell.angle_gamma   90.00
#
_symmetry.space_group_name_H-M   'P 1'
#
loop_
_entity.id
_entity.type
_entity.pdbx_description
1 polymer ?
#
loop_
_entity_poly.entity_id
_entity_poly.type
_entity_poly.pdbx_seq_one_letter_code
_entity_poly.pdbx_strand_id
1 'polypeptide(L)'
;MKKVYNLIAAAAMFVAGVASASARYWTYDGATPVKSAENVQANTLYAFQPGYSYADGSTWFLGGQRFTQSANLTTGNLFKFVPVGGDLKDKTGAPVYYIQRHSGEYLATPTNGQFFTSTTDRAWKVVVKTAVYKNPEDTYTATLKNKAGEDSTATYKGIQAIIEKAKAEHDETLALNTISFNEQANSGAITISSYESKDVSKDPYSEYVFFISNNKGVAQGVADKNTEYTRNAWVLYTASEQTALNAYKAVFAEVSGGVDLVEKLKNYKLGTGAGEYSKAKYDELMVLWNEYKQVDAGTLTLTDAQYDAQADSFPKAYAAFTTSGVGLTAGYYILTNWRSENQNGYDGGALYDGTAVNSSDKQLRWTYKGENKVTYTAPDATNPKPLTYQEAKFIWKVTADPKNEGLFFFQNLETENYIGTQDRLYQPIKMTANAEVSYTIKANPRQPGFFSFYSPTLVKSPGAEMSGVHAAGDVNNVVPWDWTSDPSSWHVRTITEAEVNALRAAMAQPKRNNDLSQLVEKAETAIANGYSYAGYDESNKKIASSTTGDITAVDGLVTSADKFACPMADIQEGKDFGSLVDAKSGTYFHSSWHDGANAWTGSHFLQMELSKAENELLIKWAKRVIGNNVNNNGAPAKVVLWGTNDPAKLEINKKEEPNANGENVTNFNAWKTDWDSLTTSTFTYPYELAVTDSETKIANGVGSAYFKFATPYKYVRLEVVTRVNDGDVPNGNKYFHGSEVRVYKGGFDATTSLIASVPKEVVDKLQAELKVAQQQVKDAAATDEQIAKLKAAYEEFMKNYPDPSRVKTALTAARELVKAAEEGTDMGYYAAGSKAALETVINKVQTDLDNIVAVKPPTVAQINTLLANLNSGLAAFEAALKQPTNGYYMIQSNSSNETVFGRKLFAGNSSREDYVGISGRIKNNAGKYEDDNNFKNKLGAYWYVEKVDTGYTYKNVFTGLYLAPLKGKSVMTQSETPYVFTLRFAKTAGCFNIVLSKNDADGNNIFANAQPGTGHLVTWNAASGKDNSAFQFIVADPTDVVTNGFNYDLQSTTNAQIMTFPFAVEKHDNFYTVIGQDANNNIQLKRYEEDLEAGQAYVYVPETGNTDNFIQLFSKAATLADLNPIHKEAAAVNGLVPTFETIKIAENNGKFNSDHSKVLLSEKDEKVPANTGYFSKLPTTTETGDAQIATNGTITGINALIFNNAKAAAKGIYTISGIRLNSTKNLPAGIYIVNGKKQVVK
;
A
#
# COMPACT_ATOMS: atom_id res chain seq x y z
N MET A 1 19.99 -1.34 -10.96
CA MET A 1 20.59 -2.64 -11.39
C MET A 1 21.99 -3.00 -10.83
N LYS A 2 22.42 -2.54 -9.64
CA LYS A 2 23.58 -3.15 -8.92
C LYS A 2 23.51 -3.00 -7.39
N LYS A 3 22.40 -2.48 -6.86
CA LYS A 3 22.27 -2.07 -5.45
C LYS A 3 21.14 -2.75 -4.69
N VAL A 4 20.27 -3.52 -5.35
CA VAL A 4 19.08 -4.12 -4.69
C VAL A 4 19.21 -5.63 -4.44
N TYR A 5 20.18 -6.31 -5.07
CA TYR A 5 20.38 -7.76 -4.91
C TYR A 5 21.40 -8.21 -3.85
N ASN A 6 22.09 -7.28 -3.16
CA ASN A 6 23.20 -7.63 -2.25
C ASN A 6 22.91 -7.41 -0.75
N LEU A 7 21.66 -7.13 -0.36
CA LEU A 7 21.30 -6.99 1.05
C LEU A 7 20.21 -8.02 1.38
N ILE A 8 20.60 -9.10 2.07
CA ILE A 8 19.91 -9.67 3.25
C ILE A 8 20.36 -11.11 3.57
N ALA A 9 21.04 -11.84 2.67
CA ALA A 9 21.64 -13.13 3.06
C ALA A 9 23.05 -13.00 3.71
N ALA A 10 23.70 -11.83 3.61
CA ALA A 10 25.04 -11.59 4.16
C ALA A 10 25.07 -10.94 5.56
N ALA A 11 23.92 -10.65 6.17
CA ALA A 11 23.87 -9.80 7.37
C ALA A 11 23.78 -10.55 8.70
N ALA A 12 23.56 -11.87 8.69
CA ALA A 12 23.50 -12.68 9.92
C ALA A 12 24.80 -13.42 10.26
N MET A 13 25.82 -13.41 9.40
CA MET A 13 27.16 -13.92 9.75
C MET A 13 28.26 -13.06 9.14
N PHE A 14 29.12 -12.53 10.02
CA PHE A 14 30.37 -11.83 9.74
C PHE A 14 30.33 -10.77 8.63
N VAL A 15 29.83 -9.56 8.95
CA VAL A 15 30.34 -8.36 8.26
C VAL A 15 31.74 -8.10 8.81
N ALA A 16 32.72 -8.80 8.26
CA ALA A 16 34.13 -8.45 8.42
C ALA A 16 34.30 -7.01 7.94
N GLY A 17 34.54 -6.11 8.89
CA GLY A 17 35.02 -4.78 8.60
C GLY A 17 36.26 -4.88 7.71
N VAL A 18 36.26 -4.07 6.66
CA VAL A 18 37.37 -3.79 5.73
C VAL A 18 38.69 -4.42 6.17
N ALA A 19 39.05 -5.54 5.53
CA ALA A 19 40.31 -6.23 5.73
C ALA A 19 41.49 -5.25 5.52
N SER A 20 42.04 -4.76 6.63
CA SER A 20 43.46 -4.48 6.73
C SER A 20 44.13 -5.83 6.94
N ALA A 21 45.26 -6.05 6.27
CA ALA A 21 46.06 -7.26 6.45
C ALA A 21 46.34 -7.46 7.95
N SER A 22 46.07 -8.67 8.46
CA SER A 22 46.39 -9.19 9.80
C SER A 22 45.78 -8.48 11.01
N ALA A 23 44.45 -8.42 11.15
CA ALA A 23 43.84 -8.19 12.46
C ALA A 23 43.55 -9.54 13.12
N ARG A 24 44.28 -9.90 14.18
CA ARG A 24 43.92 -11.07 15.00
C ARG A 24 42.56 -10.83 15.65
N TYR A 25 41.81 -11.90 15.88
CA TYR A 25 40.56 -11.84 16.64
C TYR A 25 40.84 -11.47 18.10
N TRP A 26 39.86 -10.84 18.73
CA TRP A 26 39.89 -10.45 20.14
C TRP A 26 38.89 -11.31 20.91
N THR A 27 39.09 -11.39 22.22
CA THR A 27 38.16 -11.98 23.18
C THR A 27 37.83 -10.93 24.23
N TYR A 28 36.78 -11.18 25.01
CA TYR A 28 36.42 -10.36 26.16
C TYR A 28 36.52 -11.18 27.45
N ASP A 29 36.77 -10.52 28.57
CA ASP A 29 36.76 -11.17 29.88
C ASP A 29 35.33 -11.33 30.41
N GLY A 30 34.66 -12.42 30.01
CA GLY A 30 33.31 -12.75 30.47
C GLY A 30 33.19 -12.98 31.99
N ALA A 31 34.29 -13.18 32.72
CA ALA A 31 34.26 -13.42 34.16
C ALA A 31 34.14 -12.11 34.97
N THR A 32 34.62 -10.97 34.45
CA THR A 32 34.61 -9.68 35.17
C THR A 32 34.02 -8.51 34.35
N PRO A 33 32.71 -8.50 34.08
CA PRO A 33 32.05 -7.38 33.40
C PRO A 33 32.10 -6.07 34.22
N VAL A 34 32.33 -4.95 33.53
CA VAL A 34 32.22 -3.60 34.10
C VAL A 34 30.76 -3.15 34.07
N LYS A 35 30.17 -3.06 35.26
CA LYS A 35 28.72 -2.84 35.49
C LYS A 35 28.38 -1.55 36.24
N SER A 36 29.38 -0.73 36.56
CA SER A 36 29.17 0.55 37.23
C SER A 36 30.12 1.62 36.68
N ALA A 37 29.71 2.88 36.76
CA ALA A 37 30.40 4.00 36.11
C ALA A 37 31.79 4.27 36.70
N GLU A 38 31.99 4.06 38.00
CA GLU A 38 33.26 4.26 38.69
C GLU A 38 34.37 3.29 38.25
N ASN A 39 33.98 2.16 37.63
CA ASN A 39 34.90 1.14 37.12
C ASN A 39 35.29 1.35 35.65
N VAL A 40 34.77 2.41 35.02
CA VAL A 40 35.11 2.78 33.64
C VAL A 40 36.45 3.51 33.63
N GLN A 41 37.42 2.98 32.90
CA GLN A 41 38.75 3.53 32.78
C GLN A 41 38.93 4.27 31.45
N ALA A 42 39.49 5.47 31.52
CA ALA A 42 39.82 6.24 30.33
C ALA A 42 40.85 5.49 29.46
N ASN A 43 40.67 5.56 28.14
CA ASN A 43 41.55 4.96 27.12
C ASN A 43 41.66 3.42 27.13
N THR A 44 40.91 2.71 27.97
CA THR A 44 40.77 1.24 27.92
C THR A 44 39.83 0.81 26.79
N LEU A 45 40.18 -0.27 26.07
CA LEU A 45 39.32 -0.84 25.02
C LEU A 45 38.26 -1.75 25.64
N TYR A 46 37.01 -1.44 25.33
CA TYR A 46 35.83 -2.14 25.79
C TYR A 46 35.01 -2.69 24.62
N ALA A 47 34.42 -3.86 24.84
CA ALA A 47 33.32 -4.39 24.07
C ALA A 47 31.99 -4.04 24.77
N PHE A 48 31.04 -3.49 24.02
CA PHE A 48 29.78 -2.98 24.57
C PHE A 48 28.66 -3.99 24.32
N GLN A 49 28.10 -4.57 25.37
CA GLN A 49 26.97 -5.47 25.31
C GLN A 49 25.68 -4.76 25.77
N PRO A 50 24.56 -4.84 25.02
CA PRO A 50 23.26 -4.36 25.49
C PRO A 50 22.81 -5.04 26.78
N GLY A 51 22.14 -4.31 27.67
CA GLY A 51 21.64 -4.86 28.93
C GLY A 51 20.69 -6.05 28.75
N TYR A 52 19.83 -6.03 27.73
CA TYR A 52 18.95 -7.19 27.45
C TYR A 52 19.72 -8.40 26.92
N SER A 53 20.78 -8.19 26.14
CA SER A 53 21.61 -9.29 25.64
C SER A 53 22.36 -9.96 26.79
N TYR A 54 22.79 -9.18 27.78
CA TYR A 54 23.33 -9.74 29.01
C TYR A 54 22.26 -10.57 29.75
N ALA A 55 21.06 -10.00 29.92
CA ALA A 55 19.99 -10.62 30.71
C ALA A 55 19.46 -11.96 30.13
N ASP A 56 19.49 -12.14 28.81
CA ASP A 56 19.07 -13.38 28.15
C ASP A 56 20.23 -14.36 27.88
N GLY A 57 21.45 -14.02 28.29
CA GLY A 57 22.65 -14.84 28.11
C GLY A 57 23.22 -14.88 26.68
N SER A 58 22.73 -14.02 25.78
CA SER A 58 23.25 -13.93 24.42
C SER A 58 24.53 -13.07 24.34
N THR A 59 25.38 -13.27 23.32
CA THR A 59 26.67 -12.57 23.17
C THR A 59 26.63 -11.49 22.08
N TRP A 60 25.64 -10.59 22.12
CA TRP A 60 25.55 -9.49 21.16
C TRP A 60 26.43 -8.31 21.59
N PHE A 61 27.47 -8.02 20.81
CA PHE A 61 28.33 -6.87 21.03
C PHE A 61 28.15 -5.81 19.95
N LEU A 62 28.28 -4.55 20.32
CA LEU A 62 28.34 -3.44 19.37
C LEU A 62 29.55 -3.63 18.45
N GLY A 63 29.35 -3.50 17.14
CA GLY A 63 30.32 -3.61 16.06
C GLY A 63 30.09 -2.50 15.03
N GLY A 64 30.88 -1.42 15.11
CA GLY A 64 30.55 -0.16 14.43
C GLY A 64 29.21 0.39 14.94
N GLN A 65 28.22 0.53 14.06
CA GLN A 65 26.86 0.94 14.45
C GLN A 65 25.91 -0.25 14.67
N ARG A 66 26.29 -1.47 14.27
CA ARG A 66 25.43 -2.66 14.33
C ARG A 66 25.83 -3.55 15.49
N PHE A 67 25.08 -4.63 15.70
CA PHE A 67 25.43 -5.65 16.68
C PHE A 67 25.89 -6.92 15.99
N THR A 68 26.91 -7.57 16.55
CA THR A 68 27.42 -8.85 16.11
C THR A 68 27.31 -9.84 17.26
N GLN A 69 26.64 -10.97 17.02
CA GLN A 69 26.61 -12.09 17.96
C GLN A 69 27.87 -12.92 17.75
N SER A 70 28.86 -12.75 18.62
CA SER A 70 30.11 -13.51 18.50
C SER A 70 30.83 -13.58 19.84
N ALA A 71 31.47 -14.71 20.09
CA ALA A 71 32.47 -14.83 21.15
C ALA A 71 33.85 -14.31 20.71
N ASN A 72 34.03 -14.06 19.40
CA ASN A 72 35.29 -13.68 18.77
C ASN A 72 35.19 -12.25 18.20
N LEU A 73 35.57 -11.29 19.02
CA LEU A 73 35.50 -9.87 18.70
C LEU A 73 36.49 -9.48 17.59
N THR A 74 36.17 -8.41 16.86
CA THR A 74 37.08 -7.76 15.91
C THR A 74 37.39 -6.35 16.38
N THR A 75 38.35 -5.67 15.74
CA THR A 75 38.63 -4.25 16.03
C THR A 75 37.41 -3.34 15.83
N GLY A 76 36.43 -3.75 15.01
CA GLY A 76 35.16 -3.04 14.84
C GLY A 76 34.27 -3.07 16.09
N ASN A 77 34.50 -4.00 17.01
CA ASN A 77 33.76 -4.14 18.27
C ASN A 77 34.36 -3.37 19.43
N LEU A 78 35.49 -2.71 19.22
CA LEU A 78 36.28 -2.13 20.29
C LEU A 78 36.12 -0.61 20.31
N PHE A 79 35.74 -0.10 21.48
CA PHE A 79 35.53 1.32 21.75
C PHE A 79 36.26 1.72 23.02
N LYS A 80 36.63 2.99 23.12
CA LYS A 80 37.23 3.56 24.33
C LYS A 80 36.61 4.90 24.67
N PHE A 81 36.63 5.22 25.96
CA PHE A 81 36.26 6.54 26.47
C PHE A 81 37.50 7.44 26.48
N VAL A 82 37.47 8.50 25.67
CA VAL A 82 38.52 9.52 25.56
C VAL A 82 38.08 10.76 26.35
N PRO A 83 38.82 11.22 27.36
CA PRO A 83 38.43 12.41 28.13
C PRO A 83 38.28 13.66 27.25
N VAL A 84 37.26 14.48 27.52
CA VAL A 84 37.15 15.82 26.92
C VAL A 84 38.16 16.74 27.60
N GLY A 85 38.91 17.55 26.83
CA GLY A 85 39.90 18.47 27.36
C GLY A 85 39.33 19.52 28.32
N GLY A 86 40.16 20.01 29.24
CA GLY A 86 39.78 21.07 30.22
C GLY A 86 39.04 20.57 31.47
N ASP A 87 39.18 19.29 31.82
CA ASP A 87 38.54 18.66 32.99
C ASP A 87 37.01 18.84 33.04
N LEU A 88 36.35 18.90 31.87
CA LEU A 88 34.91 19.09 31.77
C LEU A 88 34.16 18.01 32.57
N LYS A 89 33.29 18.48 33.48
CA LYS A 89 32.39 17.65 34.29
C LYS A 89 30.94 17.97 33.99
N ASP A 90 30.05 17.02 34.23
CA ASP A 90 28.61 17.31 34.27
C ASP A 90 28.20 18.02 35.57
N LYS A 91 26.91 18.38 35.69
CA LYS A 91 26.34 19.05 36.87
C LYS A 91 26.55 18.28 38.18
N THR A 92 26.82 16.99 38.13
CA THR A 92 27.02 16.12 39.30
C THR A 92 28.50 15.77 39.55
N GLY A 93 29.42 16.37 38.78
CA GLY A 93 30.86 16.15 38.91
C GLY A 93 31.42 14.94 38.16
N ALA A 94 30.62 14.24 37.34
CA ALA A 94 31.11 13.09 36.57
C ALA A 94 31.96 13.52 35.37
N PRO A 95 33.04 12.79 35.04
CA PRO A 95 33.88 13.09 33.88
C PRO A 95 33.11 12.97 32.57
N VAL A 96 33.37 13.91 31.65
CA VAL A 96 32.81 13.92 30.30
C VAL A 96 33.81 13.29 29.31
N TYR A 97 33.30 12.42 28.44
CA TYR A 97 34.08 11.69 27.45
C TYR A 97 33.57 11.91 26.03
N TYR A 98 34.45 11.67 25.07
CA TYR A 98 34.10 11.21 23.73
C TYR A 98 34.17 9.69 23.68
N ILE A 99 33.29 9.04 22.92
CA ILE A 99 33.43 7.62 22.59
C ILE A 99 34.17 7.52 21.26
N GLN A 100 35.31 6.85 21.25
CA GLN A 100 36.13 6.64 20.06
C GLN A 100 36.18 5.14 19.73
N ARG A 101 35.91 4.78 18.47
CA ARG A 101 36.12 3.41 17.99
C ARG A 101 37.60 3.15 17.73
N HIS A 102 38.02 1.88 17.68
CA HIS A 102 39.42 1.52 17.51
C HIS A 102 40.12 2.17 16.29
N SER A 103 39.39 2.44 15.20
CA SER A 103 39.94 3.12 14.00
C SER A 103 40.23 4.62 14.19
N GLY A 104 39.84 5.22 15.31
CA GLY A 104 40.10 6.62 15.63
C GLY A 104 38.94 7.59 15.41
N GLU A 105 37.81 7.15 14.84
CA GLU A 105 36.62 8.00 14.69
C GLU A 105 35.78 8.06 15.98
N TYR A 106 35.16 9.21 16.21
CA TYR A 106 34.32 9.48 17.36
C TYR A 106 32.85 9.25 17.05
N LEU A 107 32.07 8.86 18.05
CA LEU A 107 30.61 8.84 17.98
C LEU A 107 30.12 10.27 17.72
N ALA A 108 29.38 10.48 16.61
CA ALA A 108 28.95 11.81 16.21
C ALA A 108 27.74 12.30 17.05
N THR A 109 27.56 13.62 17.12
CA THR A 109 26.41 14.24 17.79
C THR A 109 25.07 13.69 17.27
N PRO A 110 24.00 13.69 18.10
CA PRO A 110 22.68 13.20 17.68
C PRO A 110 22.10 13.90 16.43
N THR A 111 22.51 15.14 16.17
CA THR A 111 22.05 15.94 15.03
C THR A 111 22.87 15.74 13.74
N ASN A 112 23.98 14.97 13.79
CA ASN A 112 24.77 14.70 12.61
C ASN A 112 24.13 13.57 11.77
N GLY A 113 24.07 13.75 10.44
CA GLY A 113 23.60 12.73 9.52
C GLY A 113 24.50 11.49 9.43
N GLN A 114 25.79 11.61 9.82
CA GLN A 114 26.71 10.48 9.96
C GLN A 114 26.71 9.97 11.41
N PHE A 115 26.89 8.65 11.59
CA PHE A 115 26.92 8.06 12.94
C PHE A 115 28.26 8.22 13.65
N PHE A 116 29.36 8.19 12.90
CA PHE A 116 30.72 8.46 13.36
C PHE A 116 31.30 9.64 12.59
N THR A 117 32.22 10.37 13.22
CA THR A 117 32.93 11.51 12.64
C THR A 117 34.41 11.46 13.00
N SER A 118 35.26 12.05 12.16
CA SER A 118 36.70 12.11 12.40
C SER A 118 37.13 13.31 13.25
N THR A 119 36.22 14.21 13.61
CA THR A 119 36.55 15.46 14.32
C THR A 119 35.84 15.58 15.66
N THR A 120 36.49 16.21 16.63
CA THR A 120 35.90 16.46 17.96
C THR A 120 34.81 17.53 17.95
N ASP A 121 34.79 18.42 16.94
CA ASP A 121 33.74 19.44 16.73
C ASP A 121 32.36 18.85 16.45
N ARG A 122 32.33 17.64 15.88
CA ARG A 122 31.13 16.87 15.59
C ARG A 122 30.98 15.67 16.55
N ALA A 123 31.93 15.47 17.46
CA ALA A 123 31.92 14.34 18.39
C ALA A 123 30.97 14.60 19.56
N TRP A 124 30.23 13.56 19.93
CA TRP A 124 29.26 13.65 21.00
C TRP A 124 29.95 13.60 22.37
N LYS A 125 29.69 14.62 23.18
CA LYS A 125 30.12 14.69 24.59
C LYS A 125 29.14 13.89 25.44
N VAL A 126 29.63 12.84 26.09
CA VAL A 126 28.82 11.91 26.87
C VAL A 126 29.32 11.77 28.30
N VAL A 127 28.41 11.35 29.18
CA VAL A 127 28.70 10.90 30.54
C VAL A 127 28.29 9.45 30.71
N VAL A 128 28.99 8.75 31.58
CA VAL A 128 28.68 7.38 31.97
C VAL A 128 28.12 7.40 33.39
N LYS A 129 26.98 6.74 33.61
CA LYS A 129 26.33 6.61 34.92
C LYS A 129 26.00 5.16 35.22
N THR A 130 25.97 4.80 36.50
CA THR A 130 25.40 3.52 36.93
C THR A 130 23.88 3.58 36.73
N ALA A 131 23.32 2.59 36.02
CA ALA A 131 21.91 2.57 35.68
C ALA A 131 21.04 2.25 36.90
N VAL A 132 19.90 2.93 37.02
CA VAL A 132 18.90 2.72 38.07
C VAL A 132 17.62 2.24 37.42
N TYR A 133 17.15 1.05 37.81
CA TYR A 133 15.90 0.51 37.30
C TYR A 133 14.70 1.31 37.79
N LYS A 134 13.78 1.60 36.88
CA LYS A 134 12.42 2.09 37.17
C LYS A 134 11.41 1.27 36.40
N ASN A 135 10.23 1.06 36.99
CA ASN A 135 9.20 0.28 36.35
C ASN A 135 8.51 1.13 35.26
N PRO A 136 8.50 0.70 33.98
CA PRO A 136 7.82 1.44 32.91
C PRO A 136 6.29 1.54 33.11
N GLU A 137 5.73 0.70 33.98
CA GLU A 137 4.31 0.69 34.32
C GLU A 137 3.95 1.64 35.46
N ASP A 138 4.91 2.34 36.08
CA ASP A 138 4.64 3.30 37.14
C ASP A 138 3.72 4.42 36.63
N THR A 139 2.67 4.73 37.40
CA THR A 139 1.71 5.79 37.08
C THR A 139 1.69 6.88 38.14
N TYR A 140 1.42 8.11 37.73
CA TYR A 140 1.20 9.24 38.63
C TYR A 140 -0.03 10.02 38.18
N THR A 141 -0.98 10.24 39.09
CA THR A 141 -2.17 11.04 38.82
C THR A 141 -1.99 12.43 39.43
N ALA A 142 -1.84 13.44 38.57
CA ALA A 142 -1.75 14.83 38.99
C ALA A 142 -3.15 15.46 39.02
N THR A 143 -3.40 16.32 40.01
CA THR A 143 -4.55 17.23 40.01
C THR A 143 -4.16 18.50 39.26
N LEU A 144 -4.81 18.75 38.14
CA LEU A 144 -4.64 19.92 37.29
C LEU A 144 -5.82 20.87 37.47
N LYS A 145 -5.61 22.17 37.26
CA LYS A 145 -6.71 23.13 37.15
C LYS A 145 -7.17 23.21 35.70
N ASN A 146 -8.46 23.00 35.44
CA ASN A 146 -9.04 23.22 34.11
C ASN A 146 -9.11 24.74 33.79
N LYS A 147 -9.50 25.12 32.57
CA LYS A 147 -9.61 26.54 32.15
C LYS A 147 -10.60 27.37 33.00
N ALA A 148 -11.48 26.73 33.77
CA ALA A 148 -12.42 27.36 34.69
C ALA A 148 -11.91 27.43 36.15
N GLY A 149 -10.71 26.91 36.45
CA GLY A 149 -10.13 26.89 37.79
C GLY A 149 -10.61 25.71 38.67
N GLU A 150 -11.33 24.75 38.09
CA GLU A 150 -11.79 23.55 38.80
C GLU A 150 -10.74 22.45 38.76
N ASP A 151 -10.72 21.62 39.80
CA ASP A 151 -9.83 20.45 39.85
C ASP A 151 -10.24 19.42 38.80
N SER A 152 -9.27 19.00 38.01
CA SER A 152 -9.31 17.92 37.03
C SER A 152 -8.13 16.98 37.31
N THR A 153 -8.19 15.73 36.86
CA THR A 153 -7.10 14.77 37.08
C THR A 153 -6.51 14.31 35.74
N ALA A 154 -5.19 14.19 35.69
CA ALA A 154 -4.47 13.60 34.57
C ALA A 154 -3.56 12.47 35.08
N THR A 155 -3.69 11.27 34.51
CA THR A 155 -2.84 10.13 34.84
C THR A 155 -1.74 9.99 33.80
N TYR A 156 -0.50 10.08 34.26
CA TYR A 156 0.72 9.86 33.49
C TYR A 156 1.28 8.45 33.75
N LYS A 157 2.07 7.92 32.82
CA LYS A 157 2.70 6.58 32.90
C LYS A 157 4.19 6.65 32.53
N GLY A 158 4.99 5.75 33.07
CA GLY A 158 6.41 5.58 32.73
C GLY A 158 7.23 6.82 33.09
N ILE A 159 8.06 7.31 32.16
CA ILE A 159 8.95 8.44 32.46
C ILE A 159 8.18 9.71 32.80
N GLN A 160 7.04 9.94 32.13
CA GLN A 160 6.20 11.10 32.41
C GLN A 160 5.61 11.04 33.82
N ALA A 161 5.26 9.84 34.31
CA ALA A 161 4.80 9.69 35.70
C ALA A 161 5.89 10.08 36.71
N ILE A 162 7.14 9.68 36.45
CA ILE A 162 8.28 10.00 37.31
C ILE A 162 8.55 11.50 37.30
N ILE A 163 8.54 12.14 36.13
CA ILE A 163 8.75 13.58 35.98
C ILE A 163 7.64 14.38 36.67
N GLU A 164 6.38 14.08 36.40
CA GLU A 164 5.24 14.83 36.97
C GLU A 164 5.13 14.64 38.48
N LYS A 165 5.48 13.45 38.99
CA LYS A 165 5.61 13.22 40.42
C LYS A 165 6.72 14.09 41.02
N ALA A 166 7.90 14.11 40.41
CA ALA A 166 9.02 14.92 40.89
C ALA A 166 8.71 16.43 40.84
N LYS A 167 7.96 16.90 39.84
CA LYS A 167 7.45 18.28 39.78
C LYS A 167 6.52 18.60 40.94
N ALA A 168 5.58 17.71 41.24
CA ALA A 168 4.64 17.89 42.35
C ALA A 168 5.33 17.82 43.72
N GLU A 169 6.42 17.06 43.83
CA GLU A 169 7.23 16.92 45.04
C GLU A 169 8.36 17.97 45.12
N HIS A 170 8.52 18.82 44.10
CA HIS A 170 9.64 19.76 43.94
C HIS A 170 11.03 19.09 44.05
N ASP A 171 11.15 17.85 43.58
CA ASP A 171 12.41 17.09 43.58
C ASP A 171 13.26 17.41 42.34
N GLU A 172 14.08 18.46 42.45
CA GLU A 172 15.05 18.83 41.41
C GLU A 172 16.32 17.95 41.43
N THR A 173 16.42 16.98 42.36
CA THR A 173 17.59 16.08 42.49
C THR A 173 17.46 14.82 41.64
N LEU A 174 16.35 14.67 40.91
CA LEU A 174 16.06 13.52 40.06
C LEU A 174 17.11 13.35 38.94
N ALA A 175 17.95 12.33 39.07
CA ALA A 175 19.00 12.02 38.09
C ALA A 175 18.45 11.26 36.87
N LEU A 176 17.68 11.93 36.01
CA LEU A 176 17.03 11.33 34.82
C LEU A 176 18.01 10.56 33.91
N ASN A 177 19.27 11.00 33.81
CA ASN A 177 20.29 10.33 33.01
C ASN A 177 20.81 9.01 33.59
N THR A 178 20.38 8.63 34.80
CA THR A 178 20.66 7.32 35.42
C THR A 178 19.56 6.30 35.16
N ILE A 179 18.34 6.75 34.84
CA ILE A 179 17.16 5.89 34.80
C ILE A 179 17.23 4.93 33.61
N SER A 180 16.82 3.68 33.82
CA SER A 180 16.56 2.70 32.77
C SER A 180 15.30 1.90 33.07
N PHE A 181 14.52 1.59 32.04
CA PHE A 181 13.42 0.61 32.12
C PHE A 181 13.91 -0.80 31.76
N ASN A 182 15.20 -0.97 31.51
CA ASN A 182 15.81 -2.28 31.35
C ASN A 182 16.07 -2.91 32.72
N GLU A 183 15.44 -4.06 32.99
CA GLU A 183 15.60 -4.80 34.25
C GLU A 183 17.04 -5.16 34.59
N GLN A 184 17.95 -5.21 33.60
CA GLN A 184 19.38 -5.45 33.84
C GLN A 184 20.01 -4.39 34.76
N ALA A 185 19.43 -3.19 34.86
CA ALA A 185 19.86 -2.19 35.82
C ALA A 185 19.77 -2.68 37.29
N ASN A 186 18.87 -3.62 37.61
CA ASN A 186 18.79 -4.24 38.96
C ASN A 186 20.00 -5.14 39.28
N SER A 187 20.70 -5.64 38.26
CA SER A 187 21.82 -6.59 38.40
C SER A 187 23.16 -6.01 37.93
N GLY A 188 23.22 -4.67 37.83
CA GLY A 188 24.39 -3.91 37.38
C GLY A 188 24.41 -3.70 35.87
N ALA A 189 24.32 -2.44 35.47
CA ALA A 189 24.49 -1.91 34.12
C ALA A 189 24.86 -0.41 34.19
N ILE A 190 25.29 0.16 33.07
CA ILE A 190 25.53 1.59 32.93
C ILE A 190 24.61 2.22 31.90
N THR A 191 24.32 3.51 32.06
CA THR A 191 23.78 4.36 31.00
C THR A 191 24.89 5.25 30.44
N ILE A 192 24.75 5.59 29.16
CA ILE A 192 25.62 6.54 28.47
C ILE A 192 24.69 7.59 27.87
N SER A 193 24.90 8.86 28.20
CA SER A 193 23.97 9.94 27.85
C SER A 193 24.69 11.23 27.51
N SER A 194 23.99 12.18 26.91
CA SER A 194 24.47 13.55 26.74
C SER A 194 24.91 14.14 28.09
N TYR A 195 25.99 14.91 28.11
CA TYR A 195 26.46 15.52 29.35
C TYR A 195 25.50 16.63 29.89
N GLU A 196 24.64 17.14 29.01
CA GLU A 196 23.60 18.14 29.28
C GLU A 196 22.21 17.59 28.91
N SER A 197 21.17 18.06 29.59
CA SER A 197 19.77 17.80 29.23
C SER A 197 19.37 18.57 27.97
N LYS A 198 18.23 18.23 27.37
CA LYS A 198 17.77 18.84 26.11
C LYS A 198 17.49 20.35 26.22
N ASP A 199 17.11 20.83 27.40
CA ASP A 199 16.77 22.23 27.64
C ASP A 199 17.39 22.72 28.96
N VAL A 200 18.72 22.90 28.93
CA VAL A 200 19.57 23.17 30.09
C VAL A 200 19.18 24.44 30.86
N SER A 201 18.56 25.42 30.19
CA SER A 201 18.30 26.76 30.73
C SER A 201 16.85 27.02 31.17
N LYS A 202 15.92 26.07 30.95
CA LYS A 202 14.47 26.33 31.15
C LYS A 202 13.73 25.35 32.05
N ASP A 203 14.20 24.10 32.21
CA ASP A 203 13.46 23.09 32.97
C ASP A 203 14.40 22.10 33.70
N PRO A 204 14.42 22.06 35.06
CA PRO A 204 15.22 21.08 35.81
C PRO A 204 14.79 19.62 35.57
N TYR A 205 13.61 19.39 35.00
CA TYR A 205 13.07 18.07 34.66
C TYR A 205 13.29 17.69 33.18
N SER A 206 14.14 18.41 32.46
CA SER A 206 14.45 18.14 31.06
C SER A 206 15.20 16.82 30.86
N GLU A 207 14.74 16.02 29.90
CA GLU A 207 15.31 14.70 29.59
C GLU A 207 16.68 14.77 28.88
N TYR A 208 17.34 13.61 28.80
CA TYR A 208 18.64 13.44 28.15
C TYR A 208 18.54 12.61 26.88
N VAL A 209 19.53 12.74 25.99
CA VAL A 209 19.69 11.83 24.85
C VAL A 209 20.62 10.70 25.29
N PHE A 210 20.21 9.45 25.12
CA PHE A 210 20.99 8.27 25.50
C PHE A 210 21.65 7.62 24.29
N PHE A 211 22.83 7.04 24.50
CA PHE A 211 23.38 6.06 23.59
C PHE A 211 22.62 4.77 23.82
N ILE A 212 21.84 4.34 22.84
CA ILE A 212 20.89 3.25 23.01
C ILE A 212 21.22 2.08 22.10
N SER A 213 20.97 0.90 22.63
CA SER A 213 21.11 -0.36 21.92
C SER A 213 19.96 -0.61 20.94
N ASN A 214 20.05 -1.71 20.18
CA ASN A 214 18.94 -2.23 19.39
C ASN A 214 17.79 -2.72 20.27
N ASN A 215 16.64 -2.97 19.64
CA ASN A 215 15.52 -3.63 20.31
C ASN A 215 15.89 -5.07 20.71
N LYS A 216 15.36 -5.52 21.85
CA LYS A 216 15.49 -6.91 22.32
C LYS A 216 15.10 -7.89 21.22
N GLY A 217 15.94 -8.89 20.96
CA GLY A 217 15.71 -9.93 19.95
C GLY A 217 15.89 -9.49 18.48
N VAL A 218 16.35 -8.26 18.21
CA VAL A 218 16.49 -7.76 16.82
C VAL A 218 17.93 -7.88 16.34
N ALA A 219 18.21 -8.95 15.58
CA ALA A 219 19.54 -9.25 15.03
C ALA A 219 20.09 -8.19 14.05
N GLN A 220 19.23 -7.44 13.34
CA GLN A 220 19.64 -6.41 12.36
C GLN A 220 19.50 -4.96 12.87
N GLY A 221 19.32 -4.78 14.17
CA GLY A 221 19.20 -3.45 14.75
C GLY A 221 20.51 -2.66 14.69
N VAL A 222 20.38 -1.34 14.76
CA VAL A 222 21.50 -0.40 14.89
C VAL A 222 21.47 0.24 16.27
N ALA A 223 22.65 0.54 16.81
CA ALA A 223 22.77 1.47 17.91
C ALA A 223 22.37 2.86 17.43
N ASP A 224 21.79 3.64 18.33
CA ASP A 224 21.24 4.95 18.03
C ASP A 224 21.43 5.94 19.18
N LYS A 225 20.99 7.18 18.96
CA LYS A 225 21.05 8.27 19.92
C LYS A 225 19.64 8.85 20.07
N ASN A 226 18.93 8.49 21.14
CA ASN A 226 17.56 8.97 21.36
C ASN A 226 17.21 9.02 22.85
N THR A 227 16.09 9.62 23.20
CA THR A 227 15.52 9.60 24.54
C THR A 227 14.60 8.40 24.68
N GLU A 228 15.19 7.27 25.02
CA GLU A 228 14.48 6.00 25.17
C GLU A 228 15.09 5.21 26.33
N TYR A 229 14.28 4.95 27.35
CA TYR A 229 14.73 4.37 28.62
C TYR A 229 14.73 2.84 28.59
N THR A 230 14.07 2.20 27.63
CA THR A 230 14.09 0.73 27.54
C THR A 230 15.43 0.21 27.01
N ARG A 231 16.17 0.97 26.20
CA ARG A 231 17.36 0.47 25.46
C ARG A 231 18.69 1.09 25.88
N ASN A 232 18.69 1.90 26.93
CA ASN A 232 19.84 2.72 27.35
C ASN A 232 20.80 2.03 28.33
N ALA A 233 20.57 0.76 28.67
CA ALA A 233 21.44 0.00 29.57
C ALA A 233 22.53 -0.78 28.79
N TRP A 234 23.77 -0.68 29.26
CA TRP A 234 24.95 -1.34 28.71
C TRP A 234 25.74 -2.08 29.77
N VAL A 235 26.40 -3.17 29.38
CA VAL A 235 27.43 -3.88 30.15
C VAL A 235 28.70 -3.86 29.32
N LEU A 236 29.82 -3.48 29.93
CA LEU A 236 31.11 -3.37 29.23
C LEU A 236 32.03 -4.51 29.62
N TYR A 237 32.90 -4.93 28.70
CA TYR A 237 33.94 -5.92 28.96
C TYR A 237 35.28 -5.43 28.45
N THR A 238 36.33 -5.62 29.22
CA THR A 238 37.70 -5.42 28.74
C THR A 238 37.99 -6.46 27.65
N ALA A 239 38.66 -6.03 26.58
CA ALA A 239 39.00 -6.88 25.45
C ALA A 239 40.51 -7.17 25.39
N SER A 240 40.88 -8.38 24.97
CA SER A 240 42.27 -8.81 24.74
C SER A 240 42.41 -9.57 23.42
N GLU A 241 43.59 -9.56 22.82
CA GLU A 241 43.87 -10.20 21.53
C GLU A 241 44.08 -11.73 21.68
N GLN A 242 43.52 -12.55 20.79
CA GLN A 242 43.62 -14.02 20.82
C GLN A 242 44.88 -14.56 20.10
N THR A 243 45.25 -15.81 20.41
CA THR A 243 46.23 -16.57 19.59
C THR A 243 45.58 -17.06 18.29
N ALA A 244 46.38 -17.23 17.22
CA ALA A 244 45.88 -17.60 15.89
C ALA A 244 45.15 -18.96 15.87
N LEU A 245 45.65 -19.97 16.59
CA LEU A 245 45.00 -21.28 16.69
C LEU A 245 43.65 -21.24 17.42
N ASN A 246 43.58 -20.50 18.53
CA ASN A 246 42.32 -20.38 19.29
C ASN A 246 41.28 -19.62 18.47
N ALA A 247 41.68 -18.54 17.81
CA ALA A 247 40.83 -17.81 16.88
C ALA A 247 40.35 -18.71 15.73
N TYR A 248 41.24 -19.49 15.11
CA TYR A 248 40.89 -20.44 14.04
C TYR A 248 39.84 -21.46 14.49
N LYS A 249 40.06 -22.15 15.62
CA LYS A 249 39.09 -23.14 16.13
C LYS A 249 37.76 -22.50 16.50
N ALA A 250 37.79 -21.35 17.15
CA ALA A 250 36.60 -20.65 17.60
C ALA A 250 35.74 -20.16 16.42
N VAL A 251 36.36 -19.61 15.37
CA VAL A 251 35.65 -19.15 14.15
C VAL A 251 34.98 -20.32 13.42
N PHE A 252 35.65 -21.46 13.27
CA PHE A 252 35.07 -22.62 12.61
C PHE A 252 33.90 -23.22 13.40
N ALA A 253 34.04 -23.36 14.72
CA ALA A 253 32.98 -23.83 15.60
C ALA A 253 31.77 -22.88 15.61
N GLU A 254 32.01 -21.57 15.58
CA GLU A 254 30.97 -20.54 15.52
C GLU A 254 30.20 -20.58 14.19
N VAL A 255 30.90 -20.63 13.05
CA VAL A 255 30.27 -20.69 11.72
C VAL A 255 29.53 -22.02 11.50
N SER A 256 30.05 -23.14 12.01
CA SER A 256 29.34 -24.42 11.95
C SER A 256 28.19 -24.51 12.96
N GLY A 257 28.22 -23.74 14.05
CA GLY A 257 27.28 -23.89 15.17
C GLY A 257 27.54 -25.17 15.97
N GLY A 258 28.77 -25.68 15.96
CA GLY A 258 29.18 -26.90 16.65
C GLY A 258 28.67 -28.21 16.04
N VAL A 259 28.04 -28.18 14.87
CA VAL A 259 27.51 -29.37 14.16
C VAL A 259 28.30 -29.67 12.89
N ASP A 260 28.11 -30.86 12.32
CA ASP A 260 28.71 -31.20 11.03
C ASP A 260 28.12 -30.35 9.89
N LEU A 261 29.00 -29.82 9.03
CA LEU A 261 28.61 -28.90 7.98
C LEU A 261 27.75 -29.55 6.88
N VAL A 262 27.90 -30.85 6.63
CA VAL A 262 27.06 -31.56 5.64
C VAL A 262 25.60 -31.58 6.10
N GLU A 263 25.37 -31.92 7.37
CA GLU A 263 24.03 -31.96 7.96
C GLU A 263 23.41 -30.56 8.02
N LYS A 264 24.22 -29.54 8.31
CA LYS A 264 23.78 -28.13 8.34
C LYS A 264 23.28 -27.64 6.97
N LEU A 265 23.85 -28.13 5.88
CA LEU A 265 23.60 -27.63 4.53
C LEU A 265 22.61 -28.48 3.71
N LYS A 266 21.98 -29.51 4.30
CA LYS A 266 21.13 -30.49 3.59
C LYS A 266 19.93 -29.90 2.82
N ASN A 267 19.41 -28.76 3.24
CA ASN A 267 18.25 -28.11 2.60
C ASN A 267 18.65 -27.17 1.45
N TYR A 268 19.94 -26.92 1.23
CA TYR A 268 20.42 -26.07 0.14
C TYR A 268 20.48 -26.86 -1.16
N LYS A 269 19.39 -26.81 -1.95
CA LYS A 269 19.32 -27.51 -3.25
C LYS A 269 20.38 -26.95 -4.20
N LEU A 270 21.29 -27.81 -4.65
CA LEU A 270 22.38 -27.42 -5.55
C LEU A 270 21.91 -27.43 -7.00
N GLY A 271 22.24 -26.39 -7.76
CA GLY A 271 21.84 -26.27 -9.15
C GLY A 271 22.04 -24.87 -9.73
N THR A 272 21.29 -24.55 -10.79
CA THR A 272 21.41 -23.28 -11.54
C THR A 272 20.08 -22.57 -11.74
N GLY A 273 18.96 -23.20 -11.41
CA GLY A 273 17.61 -22.63 -11.46
C GLY A 273 17.32 -21.69 -10.30
N ALA A 274 16.23 -20.92 -10.39
CA ALA A 274 15.83 -20.00 -9.32
C ALA A 274 15.60 -20.77 -8.01
N GLY A 275 16.16 -20.28 -6.92
CA GLY A 275 16.12 -20.92 -5.62
C GLY A 275 17.20 -21.99 -5.38
N GLU A 276 18.06 -22.26 -6.36
CA GLU A 276 19.16 -23.25 -6.23
C GLU A 276 20.50 -22.56 -5.94
N TYR A 277 21.44 -23.30 -5.35
CA TYR A 277 22.74 -22.80 -4.87
C TYR A 277 23.91 -23.37 -5.69
N SER A 278 25.00 -22.60 -5.76
CA SER A 278 26.17 -22.93 -6.57
C SER A 278 26.92 -24.14 -6.02
N LYS A 279 26.97 -25.22 -6.81
CA LYS A 279 27.78 -26.40 -6.51
C LYS A 279 29.28 -26.06 -6.36
N ALA A 280 29.83 -25.22 -7.24
CA ALA A 280 31.25 -24.86 -7.20
C ALA A 280 31.64 -24.22 -5.85
N LYS A 281 30.81 -23.30 -5.34
CA LYS A 281 31.05 -22.65 -4.04
C LYS A 281 30.83 -23.59 -2.85
N TYR A 282 29.90 -24.54 -2.97
CA TYR A 282 29.74 -25.61 -1.98
C TYR A 282 31.02 -26.43 -1.90
N ASP A 283 31.57 -26.84 -3.04
CA ASP A 283 32.80 -27.64 -3.10
C ASP A 283 33.99 -26.86 -2.49
N GLU A 284 34.14 -25.56 -2.78
CA GLU A 284 35.16 -24.68 -2.15
C GLU A 284 35.03 -24.61 -0.63
N LEU A 285 33.81 -24.47 -0.11
CA LEU A 285 33.54 -24.46 1.33
C LEU A 285 33.91 -25.79 2.00
N MET A 286 33.58 -26.91 1.35
CA MET A 286 33.86 -28.24 1.90
C MET A 286 35.35 -28.56 1.96
N VAL A 287 36.18 -27.97 1.09
CA VAL A 287 37.65 -28.08 1.19
C VAL A 287 38.16 -27.52 2.53
N LEU A 288 37.72 -26.33 2.91
CA LEU A 288 38.11 -25.69 4.18
C LEU A 288 37.60 -26.47 5.40
N TRP A 289 36.37 -26.99 5.32
CA TRP A 289 35.81 -27.82 6.39
C TRP A 289 36.61 -29.10 6.62
N ASN A 290 37.01 -29.78 5.54
CA ASN A 290 37.80 -31.00 5.62
C ASN A 290 39.23 -30.77 6.16
N GLU A 291 39.83 -29.60 5.90
CA GLU A 291 41.11 -29.19 6.51
C GLU A 291 40.95 -28.96 8.02
N TYR A 292 39.90 -28.22 8.42
CA TYR A 292 39.60 -28.00 9.84
C TYR A 292 39.39 -29.30 10.61
N LYS A 293 38.67 -30.27 10.05
CA LYS A 293 38.48 -31.59 10.66
C LYS A 293 39.82 -32.29 10.95
N GLN A 294 40.83 -32.08 10.11
CA GLN A 294 42.18 -32.64 10.32
C GLN A 294 42.97 -31.88 11.39
N VAL A 295 42.88 -30.54 11.43
CA VAL A 295 43.49 -29.70 12.47
C VAL A 295 42.88 -29.99 13.84
N ASP A 296 41.55 -30.09 13.92
CA ASP A 296 40.85 -30.33 15.19
C ASP A 296 41.12 -31.73 15.76
N ALA A 297 41.26 -32.73 14.87
CA ALA A 297 41.71 -34.07 15.22
C ALA A 297 43.21 -34.16 15.60
N GLY A 298 43.96 -33.05 15.50
CA GLY A 298 45.40 -33.02 15.79
C GLY A 298 46.28 -33.68 14.74
N THR A 299 45.73 -33.97 13.56
CA THR A 299 46.43 -34.66 12.45
C THR A 299 47.09 -33.70 11.45
N LEU A 300 46.83 -32.39 11.58
CA LEU A 300 47.41 -31.32 10.77
C LEU A 300 47.73 -30.11 11.66
N THR A 301 48.91 -29.51 11.48
CA THR A 301 49.33 -28.27 12.17
C THR A 301 49.68 -27.22 11.12
N LEU A 302 49.15 -26.01 11.28
CA LEU A 302 49.42 -24.87 10.40
C LEU A 302 50.29 -23.81 11.10
N THR A 303 50.81 -22.84 10.35
CA THR A 303 51.47 -21.63 10.90
C THR A 303 50.44 -20.59 11.33
N ASP A 304 50.81 -19.66 12.22
CA ASP A 304 49.92 -18.55 12.65
C ASP A 304 49.32 -17.78 11.46
N ALA A 305 50.13 -17.48 10.43
CA ALA A 305 49.65 -16.80 9.23
C ALA A 305 48.65 -17.63 8.42
N GLN A 306 48.78 -18.96 8.42
CA GLN A 306 47.81 -19.86 7.78
C GLN A 306 46.54 -20.00 8.60
N TYR A 307 46.63 -20.13 9.93
CA TYR A 307 45.47 -20.11 10.82
C TYR A 307 44.66 -18.83 10.63
N ASP A 308 45.30 -17.67 10.65
CA ASP A 308 44.64 -16.38 10.43
C ASP A 308 44.01 -16.30 9.03
N ALA A 309 44.71 -16.75 7.98
CA ALA A 309 44.18 -16.74 6.61
C ALA A 309 42.96 -17.66 6.42
N GLN A 310 42.97 -18.83 7.05
CA GLN A 310 41.86 -19.78 6.96
C GLN A 310 40.68 -19.37 7.84
N ALA A 311 40.94 -18.81 9.02
CA ALA A 311 39.91 -18.21 9.88
C ALA A 311 39.19 -17.05 9.17
N ASP A 312 39.90 -16.27 8.35
CA ASP A 312 39.30 -15.23 7.51
C ASP A 312 38.58 -15.80 6.26
N SER A 313 39.07 -16.92 5.70
CA SER A 313 38.53 -17.52 4.47
C SER A 313 37.26 -18.35 4.69
N PHE A 314 37.14 -19.07 5.80
CA PHE A 314 36.01 -19.97 6.05
C PHE A 314 34.65 -19.25 6.18
N PRO A 315 34.50 -18.18 6.98
CA PRO A 315 33.26 -17.39 7.00
C PRO A 315 32.92 -16.81 5.62
N LYS A 316 33.94 -16.41 4.83
CA LYS A 316 33.74 -15.88 3.47
C LYS A 316 33.25 -16.96 2.51
N ALA A 317 33.83 -18.16 2.54
CA ALA A 317 33.38 -19.28 1.72
C ALA A 317 31.96 -19.72 2.11
N TYR A 318 31.67 -19.78 3.41
CA TYR A 318 30.34 -20.12 3.92
C TYR A 318 29.30 -19.09 3.47
N ALA A 319 29.60 -17.80 3.63
CA ALA A 319 28.76 -16.72 3.15
C ALA A 319 28.64 -16.76 1.62
N ALA A 320 29.74 -16.98 0.88
CA ALA A 320 29.72 -17.04 -0.57
C ALA A 320 28.80 -18.15 -1.09
N PHE A 321 28.83 -19.34 -0.48
CA PHE A 321 27.93 -20.44 -0.77
C PHE A 321 26.48 -20.13 -0.38
N THR A 322 26.22 -19.76 0.88
CA THR A 322 24.86 -19.52 1.37
C THR A 322 24.18 -18.27 0.79
N THR A 323 24.96 -17.38 0.15
CA THR A 323 24.45 -16.25 -0.65
C THR A 323 24.46 -16.52 -2.15
N SER A 324 24.89 -17.71 -2.59
CA SER A 324 24.92 -18.09 -4.01
C SER A 324 23.57 -18.49 -4.58
N GLY A 325 22.53 -18.48 -3.76
CA GLY A 325 21.17 -18.77 -4.18
C GLY A 325 20.77 -17.91 -5.36
N VAL A 326 20.34 -18.55 -6.45
CA VAL A 326 19.92 -17.86 -7.66
C VAL A 326 18.59 -17.18 -7.37
N GLY A 327 18.56 -15.85 -7.48
CA GLY A 327 17.32 -15.08 -7.35
C GLY A 327 16.33 -15.44 -8.44
N LEU A 328 15.06 -15.13 -8.21
CA LEU A 328 14.03 -15.32 -9.24
C LEU A 328 14.30 -14.40 -10.44
N THR A 329 14.04 -14.92 -11.63
CA THR A 329 14.11 -14.15 -12.88
C THR A 329 12.77 -14.24 -13.61
N ALA A 330 12.56 -13.44 -14.65
CA ALA A 330 11.36 -13.61 -15.47
C ALA A 330 11.36 -15.02 -16.10
N GLY A 331 10.25 -15.75 -15.97
CA GLY A 331 10.20 -17.17 -16.34
C GLY A 331 8.94 -17.86 -15.81
N TYR A 332 8.94 -19.19 -15.79
CA TYR A 332 7.81 -20.00 -15.33
C TYR A 332 8.24 -20.91 -14.19
N TYR A 333 7.41 -20.98 -13.15
CA TYR A 333 7.79 -21.63 -11.90
C TYR A 333 6.64 -22.38 -11.25
N ILE A 334 6.96 -23.46 -10.55
CA ILE A 334 6.09 -24.12 -9.57
C ILE A 334 6.68 -23.86 -8.18
N LEU A 335 5.82 -23.53 -7.20
CA LEU A 335 6.23 -23.22 -5.84
C LEU A 335 5.67 -24.28 -4.88
N THR A 336 6.54 -24.96 -4.13
CA THR A 336 6.17 -26.02 -3.17
C THR A 336 6.50 -25.61 -1.74
N ASN A 337 5.60 -25.86 -0.80
CA ASN A 337 5.71 -25.38 0.57
C ASN A 337 6.50 -26.34 1.48
N TRP A 338 7.25 -25.77 2.43
CA TRP A 338 7.97 -26.48 3.50
C TRP A 338 7.12 -27.54 4.22
N ARG A 339 5.84 -27.27 4.51
CA ARG A 339 4.97 -28.24 5.21
C ARG A 339 4.93 -29.59 4.49
N SER A 340 4.87 -29.58 3.16
CA SER A 340 4.79 -30.82 2.38
C SER A 340 6.10 -31.61 2.32
N GLU A 341 7.23 -30.94 2.53
CA GLU A 341 8.56 -31.59 2.53
C GLU A 341 8.98 -32.05 3.94
N ASN A 342 8.39 -31.45 5.00
CA ASN A 342 8.86 -31.63 6.38
C ASN A 342 7.79 -32.14 7.36
N GLN A 343 6.52 -32.27 6.95
CA GLN A 343 5.43 -32.77 7.80
C GLN A 343 4.61 -33.88 7.10
N ASN A 344 4.10 -34.82 7.90
CA ASN A 344 3.21 -35.87 7.42
C ASN A 344 1.78 -35.33 7.26
N GLY A 345 1.06 -35.75 6.21
CA GLY A 345 -0.36 -35.42 6.03
C GLY A 345 -0.67 -34.34 4.98
N TYR A 346 0.29 -33.98 4.11
CA TYR A 346 0.11 -32.99 3.04
C TYR A 346 0.42 -33.59 1.65
N ASP A 347 -0.15 -33.02 0.58
CA ASP A 347 -0.01 -33.50 -0.79
C ASP A 347 0.81 -32.53 -1.64
N GLY A 348 2.14 -32.71 -1.73
CA GLY A 348 3.06 -31.97 -2.61
C GLY A 348 3.18 -30.44 -2.42
N GLY A 349 2.25 -29.81 -1.70
CA GLY A 349 2.27 -28.42 -1.25
C GLY A 349 2.37 -27.34 -2.32
N ALA A 350 1.81 -27.53 -3.51
CA ALA A 350 1.92 -26.58 -4.62
C ALA A 350 0.93 -25.40 -4.52
N LEU A 351 1.41 -24.20 -4.84
CA LEU A 351 0.61 -22.98 -4.89
C LEU A 351 -0.23 -22.89 -6.18
N TYR A 352 -1.52 -22.55 -6.07
CA TYR A 352 -2.43 -22.41 -7.22
C TYR A 352 -3.49 -21.31 -7.07
N ASP A 353 -4.07 -20.91 -8.19
CA ASP A 353 -5.21 -19.99 -8.26
C ASP A 353 -6.54 -20.75 -8.05
N GLY A 354 -7.32 -20.40 -7.01
CA GLY A 354 -8.63 -20.99 -6.74
C GLY A 354 -9.62 -20.89 -7.92
N THR A 355 -9.50 -19.84 -8.74
CA THR A 355 -10.36 -19.63 -9.90
C THR A 355 -10.14 -20.66 -11.01
N ALA A 356 -8.99 -21.36 -11.00
CA ALA A 356 -8.70 -22.49 -11.89
C ALA A 356 -9.47 -23.76 -11.54
N VAL A 357 -10.22 -23.77 -10.42
CA VAL A 357 -11.00 -24.91 -9.94
C VAL A 357 -12.47 -24.53 -9.79
N ASN A 358 -12.72 -23.33 -9.24
CA ASN A 358 -14.05 -22.76 -9.10
C ASN A 358 -13.96 -21.26 -9.42
N SER A 359 -14.61 -20.77 -10.49
CA SER A 359 -14.55 -19.38 -10.93
C SER A 359 -14.99 -18.34 -9.87
N SER A 360 -15.76 -18.77 -8.87
CA SER A 360 -16.15 -17.94 -7.72
C SER A 360 -15.09 -17.86 -6.62
N ASP A 361 -14.12 -18.79 -6.59
CA ASP A 361 -13.03 -18.85 -5.62
C ASP A 361 -11.86 -17.95 -6.01
N LYS A 362 -12.03 -16.64 -5.80
CA LYS A 362 -11.02 -15.61 -6.13
C LYS A 362 -9.86 -15.53 -5.12
N GLN A 363 -9.41 -16.67 -4.61
CA GLN A 363 -8.43 -16.75 -3.53
C GLN A 363 -7.19 -17.56 -3.97
N LEU A 364 -6.03 -17.19 -3.43
CA LEU A 364 -4.80 -17.94 -3.54
C LEU A 364 -4.87 -19.17 -2.64
N ARG A 365 -4.57 -20.32 -3.22
CA ARG A 365 -4.70 -21.62 -2.55
C ARG A 365 -3.38 -22.39 -2.62
N TRP A 366 -3.27 -23.43 -1.80
CA TRP A 366 -2.19 -24.40 -1.88
C TRP A 366 -2.73 -25.83 -1.77
N THR A 367 -2.03 -26.82 -2.33
CA THR A 367 -2.50 -28.22 -2.25
C THR A 367 -2.38 -28.77 -0.83
N TYR A 368 -3.50 -29.29 -0.34
CA TYR A 368 -3.68 -29.78 1.03
C TYR A 368 -4.49 -31.08 0.99
N LYS A 369 -4.13 -32.07 1.82
CA LYS A 369 -4.67 -33.45 1.79
C LYS A 369 -6.12 -33.60 2.33
N GLY A 370 -6.81 -32.49 2.62
CA GLY A 370 -8.19 -32.46 3.12
C GLY A 370 -9.27 -32.59 2.04
N GLU A 371 -10.48 -32.09 2.30
CA GLU A 371 -11.70 -32.28 1.48
C GLU A 371 -11.64 -31.76 0.02
N ASN A 372 -10.58 -31.04 -0.36
CA ASN A 372 -10.43 -30.52 -1.72
C ASN A 372 -9.73 -31.54 -2.63
N LYS A 373 -10.36 -31.87 -3.76
CA LYS A 373 -9.89 -32.85 -4.76
C LYS A 373 -8.66 -32.40 -5.58
N VAL A 374 -7.89 -31.39 -5.13
CA VAL A 374 -6.77 -30.78 -5.88
C VAL A 374 -5.45 -31.28 -5.32
N THR A 375 -4.80 -32.20 -6.01
CA THR A 375 -3.54 -32.82 -5.60
C THR A 375 -2.40 -32.42 -6.54
N TYR A 376 -1.19 -32.29 -5.99
CA TYR A 376 0.04 -32.13 -6.76
C TYR A 376 1.04 -33.20 -6.32
N THR A 377 1.61 -33.91 -7.29
CA THR A 377 2.70 -34.87 -7.06
C THR A 377 3.96 -34.32 -7.69
N ALA A 378 4.94 -33.95 -6.87
CA ALA A 378 6.21 -33.42 -7.36
C ALA A 378 6.95 -34.52 -8.16
N PRO A 379 7.53 -34.20 -9.34
CA PRO A 379 8.38 -35.14 -10.06
C PRO A 379 9.66 -35.38 -9.25
N ASP A 380 10.06 -36.63 -9.04
CA ASP A 380 11.35 -36.96 -8.42
C ASP A 380 12.38 -37.41 -9.48
N ALA A 381 13.66 -37.43 -9.09
CA ALA A 381 14.77 -37.80 -9.98
C ALA A 381 14.74 -39.28 -10.44
N THR A 382 13.97 -40.13 -9.78
CA THR A 382 13.79 -41.55 -10.07
C THR A 382 12.55 -41.84 -10.93
N ASN A 383 11.62 -40.91 -11.10
CA ASN A 383 10.41 -41.09 -11.90
C ASN A 383 9.92 -39.77 -12.57
N PRO A 384 10.54 -39.33 -13.69
CA PRO A 384 10.14 -38.10 -14.36
C PRO A 384 8.78 -38.24 -15.05
N LYS A 385 7.72 -37.70 -14.44
CA LYS A 385 6.40 -37.55 -15.08
C LYS A 385 6.35 -36.26 -15.91
N PRO A 386 5.93 -36.29 -17.19
CA PRO A 386 5.66 -35.09 -17.96
C PRO A 386 4.52 -34.26 -17.34
N LEU A 387 4.62 -32.93 -17.38
CA LEU A 387 3.51 -32.04 -17.00
C LEU A 387 2.33 -32.24 -17.96
N THR A 388 1.11 -32.33 -17.43
CA THR A 388 -0.15 -32.39 -18.20
C THR A 388 -0.92 -31.09 -18.03
N TYR A 389 -1.99 -30.88 -18.81
CA TYR A 389 -2.79 -29.66 -18.70
C TYR A 389 -3.35 -29.43 -17.27
N GLN A 390 -3.52 -30.50 -16.48
CA GLN A 390 -4.01 -30.41 -15.10
C GLN A 390 -3.02 -29.69 -14.18
N GLU A 391 -1.73 -29.72 -14.50
CA GLU A 391 -0.69 -29.05 -13.72
C GLU A 391 -0.53 -27.55 -14.07
N ALA A 392 -1.23 -27.03 -15.09
CA ALA A 392 -1.12 -25.63 -15.50
C ALA A 392 -1.50 -24.63 -14.39
N LYS A 393 -2.50 -24.96 -13.57
CA LYS A 393 -2.89 -24.15 -12.39
C LYS A 393 -1.79 -23.98 -11.33
N PHE A 394 -0.76 -24.82 -11.32
CA PHE A 394 0.37 -24.70 -10.39
C PHE A 394 1.54 -23.89 -10.96
N ILE A 395 1.46 -23.48 -12.24
CA ILE A 395 2.54 -22.79 -12.93
C ILE A 395 2.28 -21.28 -12.92
N TRP A 396 3.30 -20.56 -12.47
CA TRP A 396 3.28 -19.11 -12.36
C TRP A 396 4.27 -18.51 -13.34
N LYS A 397 3.75 -17.72 -14.29
CA LYS A 397 4.56 -16.81 -15.11
C LYS A 397 4.95 -15.63 -14.24
N VAL A 398 6.24 -15.48 -14.05
CA VAL A 398 6.83 -14.41 -13.26
C VAL A 398 7.38 -13.35 -14.20
N THR A 399 7.01 -12.10 -13.99
CA THR A 399 7.53 -10.94 -14.74
C THR A 399 8.04 -9.88 -13.79
N ALA A 400 9.18 -9.27 -14.11
CA ALA A 400 9.72 -8.17 -13.31
C ALA A 400 8.74 -7.00 -13.28
N ASP A 401 8.57 -6.39 -12.10
CA ASP A 401 7.83 -5.14 -11.96
C ASP A 401 8.68 -3.99 -12.53
N PRO A 402 8.24 -3.32 -13.61
CA PRO A 402 9.02 -2.27 -14.25
C PRO A 402 9.13 -1.01 -13.37
N LYS A 403 8.25 -0.84 -12.38
CA LYS A 403 8.22 0.31 -11.47
C LYS A 403 9.04 0.06 -10.20
N ASN A 404 9.14 -1.20 -9.77
CA ASN A 404 9.79 -1.56 -8.50
C ASN A 404 10.90 -2.58 -8.75
N GLU A 405 12.15 -2.10 -8.83
CA GLU A 405 13.34 -2.95 -9.04
C GLU A 405 13.41 -4.06 -7.97
N GLY A 406 13.37 -5.33 -8.39
CA GLY A 406 13.48 -6.49 -7.50
C GLY A 406 12.14 -7.06 -6.99
N LEU A 407 11.01 -6.50 -7.44
CA LEU A 407 9.69 -7.10 -7.27
C LEU A 407 9.21 -7.76 -8.57
N PHE A 408 8.31 -8.73 -8.43
CA PHE A 408 7.78 -9.51 -9.53
C PHE A 408 6.28 -9.70 -9.43
N PHE A 409 5.60 -9.66 -10.57
CA PHE A 409 4.22 -10.09 -10.69
C PHE A 409 4.17 -11.59 -10.96
N PHE A 410 3.24 -12.28 -10.30
CA PHE A 410 3.01 -13.72 -10.46
C PHE A 410 1.65 -13.90 -11.14
N GLN A 411 1.68 -14.29 -12.41
CA GLN A 411 0.49 -14.56 -13.22
C GLN A 411 0.30 -16.07 -13.35
N ASN A 412 -0.87 -16.59 -13.03
CA ASN A 412 -1.18 -18.00 -13.21
C ASN A 412 -1.25 -18.34 -14.71
N LEU A 413 -0.68 -19.47 -15.13
CA LEU A 413 -0.66 -19.87 -16.54
C LEU A 413 -2.05 -20.22 -17.09
N GLU A 414 -2.96 -20.76 -16.26
CA GLU A 414 -4.28 -21.23 -16.67
C GLU A 414 -5.31 -20.10 -16.72
N THR A 415 -5.39 -19.31 -15.64
CA THR A 415 -6.42 -18.30 -15.46
C THR A 415 -5.99 -16.91 -15.92
N GLU A 416 -4.69 -16.69 -16.11
CA GLU A 416 -4.08 -15.39 -16.39
C GLU A 416 -4.29 -14.33 -15.28
N ASN A 417 -4.85 -14.71 -14.13
CA ASN A 417 -4.96 -13.84 -12.97
C ASN A 417 -3.62 -13.71 -12.25
N TYR A 418 -3.47 -12.61 -11.53
CA TYR A 418 -2.31 -12.28 -10.73
C TYR A 418 -2.57 -12.53 -9.25
N ILE A 419 -1.51 -12.86 -8.51
CA ILE A 419 -1.57 -12.85 -7.04
C ILE A 419 -1.75 -11.39 -6.58
N GLY A 420 -2.85 -11.12 -5.87
CA GLY A 420 -3.21 -9.80 -5.34
C GLY A 420 -2.73 -9.56 -3.91
N THR A 421 -3.49 -8.80 -3.11
CA THR A 421 -3.16 -8.51 -1.69
C THR A 421 -4.25 -8.99 -0.72
N GLN A 422 -4.04 -8.75 0.56
CA GLN A 422 -5.03 -8.93 1.63
C GLN A 422 -4.73 -7.97 2.80
N ASP A 423 -5.78 -7.28 3.26
CA ASP A 423 -5.73 -6.26 4.32
C ASP A 423 -6.08 -6.81 5.72
N ARG A 424 -6.52 -8.07 5.81
CA ARG A 424 -6.85 -8.75 7.07
C ARG A 424 -6.07 -10.06 7.26
N LEU A 425 -5.52 -10.25 8.46
CA LEU A 425 -4.85 -11.51 8.81
C LEU A 425 -5.84 -12.68 8.79
N TYR A 426 -5.32 -13.88 8.58
CA TYR A 426 -6.09 -15.14 8.50
C TYR A 426 -7.10 -15.23 7.35
N GLN A 427 -7.19 -14.19 6.52
CA GLN A 427 -7.99 -14.22 5.31
C GLN A 427 -7.12 -14.62 4.12
N PRO A 428 -7.62 -15.43 3.18
CA PRO A 428 -6.83 -15.83 2.02
C PRO A 428 -6.44 -14.64 1.14
N ILE A 429 -5.23 -14.67 0.59
CA ILE A 429 -4.76 -13.67 -0.38
C ILE A 429 -5.68 -13.73 -1.61
N LYS A 430 -6.09 -12.58 -2.14
CA LYS A 430 -7.03 -12.54 -3.27
C LYS A 430 -6.31 -12.62 -4.62
N MET A 431 -6.97 -13.19 -5.61
CA MET A 431 -6.55 -13.16 -7.01
C MET A 431 -7.13 -11.93 -7.72
N THR A 432 -6.37 -11.33 -8.62
CA THR A 432 -6.75 -10.11 -9.36
C THR A 432 -6.59 -10.31 -10.85
N ALA A 433 -7.47 -9.72 -11.67
CA ALA A 433 -7.34 -9.81 -13.13
C ALA A 433 -6.13 -9.02 -13.67
N ASN A 434 -5.71 -7.99 -12.93
CA ASN A 434 -4.59 -7.12 -13.30
C ASN A 434 -3.40 -7.31 -12.34
N ALA A 435 -2.21 -6.97 -12.82
CA ALA A 435 -0.96 -6.92 -12.06
C ALA A 435 -0.98 -5.75 -11.05
N GLU A 436 -1.67 -5.93 -9.93
CA GLU A 436 -1.88 -4.88 -8.92
C GLU A 436 -0.81 -4.90 -7.82
N VAL A 437 -0.24 -6.08 -7.55
CA VAL A 437 0.66 -6.32 -6.42
C VAL A 437 1.86 -7.11 -6.89
N SER A 438 3.06 -6.61 -6.60
CA SER A 438 4.30 -7.30 -6.89
C SER A 438 4.94 -7.81 -5.59
N TYR A 439 5.61 -8.94 -5.69
CA TYR A 439 6.19 -9.69 -4.59
C TYR A 439 7.71 -9.76 -4.75
N THR A 440 8.43 -9.75 -3.63
CA THR A 440 9.85 -10.10 -3.61
C THR A 440 10.04 -11.54 -3.14
N ILE A 441 11.20 -12.11 -3.44
CA ILE A 441 11.64 -13.42 -2.98
C ILE A 441 12.96 -13.25 -2.23
N LYS A 442 13.05 -13.78 -1.01
CA LYS A 442 14.31 -13.81 -0.26
C LYS A 442 14.49 -15.14 0.44
N ALA A 443 15.74 -15.52 0.69
CA ALA A 443 16.03 -16.67 1.53
C ALA A 443 15.36 -16.49 2.90
N ASN A 444 14.72 -17.54 3.40
CA ASN A 444 14.07 -17.50 4.71
C ASN A 444 15.16 -17.57 5.81
N PRO A 445 15.18 -16.62 6.77
CA PRO A 445 16.20 -16.57 7.79
C PRO A 445 16.07 -17.65 8.88
N ARG A 446 14.87 -18.22 9.09
CA ARG A 446 14.62 -19.31 10.06
C ARG A 446 14.68 -20.71 9.44
N GLN A 447 14.47 -20.80 8.13
CA GLN A 447 14.55 -22.05 7.36
C GLN A 447 15.63 -21.97 6.26
N PRO A 448 16.92 -22.14 6.62
CA PRO A 448 18.02 -22.09 5.66
C PRO A 448 17.82 -23.08 4.50
N GLY A 449 18.01 -22.60 3.26
CA GLY A 449 17.77 -23.36 2.03
C GLY A 449 16.41 -23.08 1.36
N PHE A 450 15.41 -22.61 2.11
CA PHE A 450 14.10 -22.21 1.59
C PHE A 450 14.01 -20.71 1.30
N PHE A 451 12.97 -20.31 0.56
CA PHE A 451 12.67 -18.92 0.23
C PHE A 451 11.29 -18.50 0.75
N SER A 452 11.15 -17.23 1.07
CA SER A 452 9.89 -16.61 1.41
C SER A 452 9.53 -15.57 0.36
N PHE A 453 8.24 -15.52 0.00
CA PHE A 453 7.69 -14.49 -0.87
C PHE A 453 6.84 -13.53 -0.06
N TYR A 454 7.04 -12.22 -0.23
CA TYR A 454 6.26 -11.21 0.49
C TYR A 454 6.13 -9.94 -0.32
N SER A 455 5.12 -9.13 0.03
CA SER A 455 4.87 -7.82 -0.56
C SER A 455 4.71 -6.78 0.56
N PRO A 456 5.20 -5.53 0.39
CA PRO A 456 4.95 -4.44 1.32
C PRO A 456 3.46 -4.13 1.54
N THR A 457 2.59 -4.56 0.63
CA THR A 457 1.15 -4.27 0.67
C THR A 457 0.34 -5.32 1.43
N LEU A 458 0.95 -6.44 1.84
CA LEU A 458 0.29 -7.43 2.68
C LEU A 458 0.13 -6.91 4.11
N VAL A 459 -1.03 -7.18 4.72
CA VAL A 459 -1.25 -6.88 6.15
C VAL A 459 -0.21 -7.57 7.02
N LYS A 460 0.43 -6.78 7.86
CA LYS A 460 1.53 -7.20 8.72
C LYS A 460 1.02 -7.96 9.95
N SER A 461 1.51 -9.17 10.21
CA SER A 461 1.18 -9.88 11.45
C SER A 461 1.85 -9.21 12.66
N PRO A 462 1.26 -9.27 13.87
CA PRO A 462 1.84 -8.68 15.06
C PRO A 462 3.27 -9.17 15.29
N GLY A 463 4.20 -8.23 15.52
CA GLY A 463 5.61 -8.54 15.80
C GLY A 463 6.48 -8.96 14.59
N ALA A 464 5.90 -9.17 13.41
CA ALA A 464 6.69 -9.47 12.21
C ALA A 464 7.39 -8.20 11.66
N GLU A 465 8.38 -8.35 10.80
CA GLU A 465 8.93 -7.23 10.02
C GLU A 465 8.05 -6.94 8.80
N MET A 466 7.62 -8.01 8.12
CA MET A 466 6.71 -8.04 6.98
C MET A 466 5.86 -9.32 7.01
N SER A 467 4.80 -9.37 6.21
CA SER A 467 4.05 -10.60 6.01
C SER A 467 4.35 -11.21 4.65
N GLY A 468 4.52 -12.52 4.60
CA GLY A 468 4.68 -13.30 3.39
C GLY A 468 3.49 -14.20 3.09
N VAL A 469 3.61 -14.92 1.98
CA VAL A 469 2.68 -15.95 1.50
C VAL A 469 2.81 -17.19 2.40
N HIS A 470 1.80 -17.44 3.23
CA HIS A 470 1.83 -18.48 4.26
C HIS A 470 0.79 -19.58 4.04
N ALA A 471 1.23 -20.84 4.06
CA ALA A 471 0.35 -22.00 3.97
C ALA A 471 -0.32 -22.32 5.33
N ALA A 472 -1.64 -22.15 5.42
CA ALA A 472 -2.42 -22.52 6.60
C ALA A 472 -2.34 -24.03 6.86
N GLY A 473 -2.33 -24.46 8.13
CA GLY A 473 -2.00 -25.85 8.49
C GLY A 473 -3.15 -26.86 8.38
N ASP A 474 -4.40 -26.38 8.46
CA ASP A 474 -5.64 -27.15 8.60
C ASP A 474 -6.59 -27.01 7.39
N VAL A 475 -6.28 -26.09 6.48
CA VAL A 475 -7.09 -25.75 5.30
C VAL A 475 -6.19 -25.40 4.12
N ASN A 476 -6.77 -25.39 2.91
CA ASN A 476 -6.05 -25.01 1.68
C ASN A 476 -5.88 -23.49 1.50
N ASN A 477 -6.10 -22.69 2.55
CA ASN A 477 -5.93 -21.23 2.51
C ASN A 477 -4.46 -20.84 2.47
N VAL A 478 -4.16 -19.79 1.71
CA VAL A 478 -2.86 -19.10 1.75
C VAL A 478 -3.09 -17.68 2.25
N VAL A 479 -2.54 -17.36 3.41
CA VAL A 479 -2.86 -16.13 4.17
C VAL A 479 -1.61 -15.25 4.33
N PRO A 480 -1.76 -13.96 4.67
CA PRO A 480 -0.65 -13.14 5.11
C PRO A 480 -0.21 -13.53 6.53
N TRP A 481 1.06 -13.86 6.71
CA TRP A 481 1.66 -14.14 8.03
C TRP A 481 3.15 -13.80 8.05
N ASP A 482 3.80 -13.81 9.23
CA ASP A 482 5.24 -13.54 9.38
C ASP A 482 6.04 -14.29 8.30
N TRP A 483 6.72 -13.51 7.43
CA TRP A 483 7.46 -14.02 6.28
C TRP A 483 8.60 -14.98 6.68
N THR A 484 9.04 -14.93 7.93
CA THR A 484 10.11 -15.79 8.46
C THR A 484 9.60 -17.09 9.07
N SER A 485 8.29 -17.31 9.18
CA SER A 485 7.73 -18.55 9.74
C SER A 485 7.96 -19.76 8.83
N ASP A 486 8.06 -20.96 9.41
CA ASP A 486 8.30 -22.20 8.66
C ASP A 486 7.33 -22.40 7.48
N PRO A 487 5.99 -22.23 7.66
CA PRO A 487 5.04 -22.41 6.57
C PRO A 487 4.96 -21.24 5.57
N SER A 488 5.71 -20.17 5.83
CA SER A 488 5.94 -19.09 4.86
C SER A 488 7.14 -19.40 3.94
N SER A 489 7.73 -20.59 4.08
CA SER A 489 8.93 -21.04 3.37
C SER A 489 8.60 -21.99 2.22
N TRP A 490 9.26 -21.79 1.09
CA TRP A 490 8.95 -22.43 -0.17
C TRP A 490 10.21 -22.76 -0.97
N HIS A 491 10.12 -23.84 -1.75
CA HIS A 491 11.04 -24.13 -2.84
C HIS A 491 10.44 -23.71 -4.18
N VAL A 492 11.32 -23.45 -5.14
CA VAL A 492 10.98 -23.03 -6.49
C VAL A 492 11.54 -24.06 -7.47
N ARG A 493 10.70 -24.52 -8.40
CA ARG A 493 11.11 -25.31 -9.55
C ARG A 493 10.96 -24.46 -10.81
N THR A 494 12.06 -24.30 -11.55
CA THR A 494 12.03 -23.62 -12.86
C THR A 494 11.44 -24.55 -13.92
N ILE A 495 10.52 -24.04 -14.72
CA ILE A 495 9.88 -24.76 -15.83
C ILE A 495 10.40 -24.19 -17.15
N THR A 496 10.74 -25.06 -18.09
CA THR A 496 11.28 -24.65 -19.38
C THR A 496 10.19 -24.10 -20.29
N GLU A 497 10.57 -23.22 -21.22
CA GLU A 497 9.61 -22.65 -22.18
C GLU A 497 9.02 -23.72 -23.13
N ALA A 498 9.76 -24.80 -23.40
CA ALA A 498 9.27 -25.95 -24.15
C ALA A 498 8.11 -26.67 -23.44
N GLU A 499 8.24 -26.92 -22.13
CA GLU A 499 7.18 -27.52 -21.31
C GLU A 499 5.94 -26.63 -21.26
N VAL A 500 6.12 -25.31 -21.12
CA VAL A 500 5.02 -24.34 -21.13
C VAL A 500 4.29 -24.30 -22.47
N ASN A 501 5.04 -24.34 -23.58
CA ASN A 501 4.43 -24.34 -24.91
C ASN A 501 3.62 -25.62 -25.18
N ALA A 502 4.11 -26.78 -24.73
CA ALA A 502 3.36 -28.03 -24.79
C ALA A 502 2.05 -27.95 -23.97
N LEU A 503 2.10 -27.36 -22.78
CA LEU A 503 0.93 -27.15 -21.93
C LEU A 503 -0.08 -26.19 -22.57
N ARG A 504 0.36 -25.05 -23.12
CA ARG A 504 -0.51 -24.12 -23.84
C ARG A 504 -1.24 -24.79 -25.00
N ALA A 505 -0.56 -25.64 -25.75
CA ALA A 505 -1.18 -26.39 -26.84
C ALA A 505 -2.27 -27.35 -26.32
N ALA A 506 -2.02 -28.05 -25.20
CA ALA A 506 -2.99 -28.94 -24.56
C ALA A 506 -4.18 -28.20 -23.92
N MET A 507 -3.98 -26.97 -23.45
CA MET A 507 -5.01 -26.15 -22.79
C MET A 507 -5.92 -25.38 -23.75
N ALA A 508 -5.51 -25.20 -25.01
CA ALA A 508 -6.20 -24.32 -25.94
C ALA A 508 -7.67 -24.70 -26.13
N GLN A 509 -7.99 -25.99 -26.23
CA GLN A 509 -9.37 -26.45 -26.43
C GLN A 509 -10.25 -26.32 -25.16
N PRO A 510 -9.82 -26.81 -23.98
CA PRO A 510 -10.55 -26.55 -22.74
C PRO A 510 -10.80 -25.06 -22.46
N LYS A 511 -9.81 -24.19 -22.72
CA LYS A 511 -9.96 -22.74 -22.53
C LYS A 511 -11.04 -22.16 -23.44
N ARG A 512 -11.01 -22.46 -24.76
CA ARG A 512 -12.07 -22.04 -25.69
C ARG A 512 -13.45 -22.50 -25.24
N ASN A 513 -13.56 -23.73 -24.73
CA ASN A 513 -14.84 -24.27 -24.26
C ASN A 513 -15.39 -23.46 -23.07
N ASN A 514 -14.52 -23.12 -22.12
CA ASN A 514 -14.90 -22.29 -20.97
C ASN A 514 -15.28 -20.86 -21.39
N ASP A 515 -14.47 -20.22 -22.24
CA ASP A 515 -14.72 -18.85 -22.71
C ASP A 515 -16.05 -18.76 -23.47
N LEU A 516 -16.32 -19.73 -24.35
CA LEU A 516 -17.59 -19.81 -25.06
C LEU A 516 -18.77 -20.04 -24.11
N SER A 517 -18.61 -20.89 -23.09
CA SER A 517 -19.66 -21.16 -22.08
C SER A 517 -20.03 -19.91 -21.29
N GLN A 518 -19.04 -19.13 -20.82
CA GLN A 518 -19.28 -17.89 -20.10
C GLN A 518 -19.95 -16.82 -20.98
N LEU A 519 -19.55 -16.75 -22.25
CA LEU A 519 -20.15 -15.83 -23.21
C LEU A 519 -21.59 -16.21 -23.55
N VAL A 520 -21.90 -17.51 -23.64
CA VAL A 520 -23.27 -18.04 -23.77
C VAL A 520 -24.12 -17.61 -22.58
N GLU A 521 -23.66 -17.83 -21.34
CA GLU A 521 -24.39 -17.45 -20.12
C GLU A 521 -24.67 -15.93 -20.07
N LYS A 522 -23.68 -15.12 -20.44
CA LYS A 522 -23.80 -13.66 -20.48
C LYS A 522 -24.82 -13.19 -21.53
N ALA A 523 -24.81 -13.80 -22.72
CA ALA A 523 -25.75 -13.48 -23.78
C ALA A 523 -27.17 -13.95 -23.44
N GLU A 524 -27.34 -15.15 -22.88
CA GLU A 524 -28.62 -15.67 -22.37
C GLU A 524 -29.21 -14.74 -21.32
N THR A 525 -28.40 -14.31 -20.34
CA THR A 525 -28.83 -13.41 -19.28
C THR A 525 -29.28 -12.06 -19.84
N ALA A 526 -28.53 -11.48 -20.78
CA ALA A 526 -28.89 -10.19 -21.38
C ALA A 526 -30.18 -10.28 -22.21
N ILE A 527 -30.38 -11.37 -22.95
CA ILE A 527 -31.64 -11.64 -23.66
C ILE A 527 -32.78 -11.80 -22.65
N ALA A 528 -32.61 -12.64 -21.63
CA ALA A 528 -33.64 -12.92 -20.63
C ALA A 528 -34.09 -11.64 -19.91
N ASN A 529 -33.15 -10.78 -19.50
CA ASN A 529 -33.44 -9.49 -18.87
C ASN A 529 -34.20 -8.51 -19.78
N GLY A 530 -34.19 -8.74 -21.11
CA GLY A 530 -34.92 -7.93 -22.08
C GLY A 530 -36.39 -8.35 -22.25
N TYR A 531 -36.77 -9.56 -21.83
CA TYR A 531 -38.11 -10.10 -21.96
C TYR A 531 -38.93 -9.93 -20.67
N SER A 532 -40.16 -9.46 -20.83
CA SER A 532 -41.19 -9.42 -19.79
C SER A 532 -42.44 -10.13 -20.30
N TYR A 533 -43.14 -10.81 -19.40
CA TYR A 533 -44.32 -11.60 -19.73
C TYR A 533 -45.49 -11.22 -18.82
N ALA A 534 -46.71 -11.37 -19.33
CA ALA A 534 -47.94 -11.06 -18.62
C ALA A 534 -49.02 -12.14 -18.85
N GLY A 535 -50.05 -12.12 -18.01
CA GLY A 535 -51.26 -12.90 -18.18
C GLY A 535 -52.29 -12.15 -19.03
N TYR A 536 -53.03 -12.89 -19.85
CA TYR A 536 -54.04 -12.36 -20.78
C TYR A 536 -55.37 -13.08 -20.59
N ASP A 537 -56.46 -12.34 -20.83
CA ASP A 537 -57.80 -12.92 -20.89
C ASP A 537 -58.08 -13.57 -22.26
N GLU A 538 -59.30 -14.09 -22.44
CA GLU A 538 -59.71 -14.74 -23.69
C GLU A 538 -59.75 -13.79 -24.89
N SER A 539 -59.90 -12.49 -24.64
CA SER A 539 -59.87 -11.44 -25.65
C SER A 539 -58.45 -10.91 -25.91
N ASN A 540 -57.41 -11.57 -25.38
CA ASN A 540 -56.01 -11.14 -25.42
C ASN A 540 -55.76 -9.75 -24.81
N LYS A 541 -56.58 -9.34 -23.84
CA LYS A 541 -56.32 -8.14 -23.04
C LYS A 541 -55.47 -8.52 -21.83
N LYS A 542 -54.44 -7.72 -21.55
CA LYS A 542 -53.55 -7.92 -20.39
C LYS A 542 -54.36 -7.84 -19.09
N ILE A 543 -54.20 -8.84 -18.24
CA ILE A 543 -54.76 -8.88 -16.89
C ILE A 543 -53.79 -8.15 -15.96
N ALA A 544 -54.22 -7.04 -15.36
CA ALA A 544 -53.33 -6.17 -14.57
C ALA A 544 -52.71 -6.86 -13.35
N SER A 545 -53.47 -7.72 -12.66
CA SER A 545 -53.03 -8.49 -11.48
C SER A 545 -51.93 -9.52 -11.80
N SER A 546 -51.73 -9.88 -13.07
CA SER A 546 -50.76 -10.90 -13.48
C SER A 546 -49.29 -10.45 -13.34
N THR A 547 -49.06 -9.13 -13.31
CA THR A 547 -47.73 -8.52 -13.20
C THR A 547 -47.60 -7.62 -11.96
N THR A 548 -48.34 -7.95 -10.90
CA THR A 548 -48.27 -7.26 -9.60
C THR A 548 -48.32 -8.30 -8.48
N GLY A 549 -48.12 -7.87 -7.23
CA GLY A 549 -48.30 -8.73 -6.05
C GLY A 549 -49.74 -8.82 -5.55
N ASP A 550 -50.71 -8.35 -6.34
CA ASP A 550 -52.12 -8.41 -6.00
C ASP A 550 -52.64 -9.84 -6.12
N ILE A 551 -53.26 -10.34 -5.06
CA ILE A 551 -53.89 -11.66 -4.98
C ILE A 551 -55.41 -11.58 -4.76
N THR A 552 -55.98 -10.38 -4.67
CA THR A 552 -57.38 -10.16 -4.24
C THR A 552 -58.42 -10.67 -5.24
N ALA A 553 -58.07 -10.72 -6.53
CA ALA A 553 -58.90 -11.31 -7.56
C ALA A 553 -58.53 -12.78 -7.81
N VAL A 554 -59.53 -13.67 -7.74
CA VAL A 554 -59.39 -15.07 -8.16
C VAL A 554 -59.69 -15.16 -9.66
N ASP A 555 -58.65 -15.07 -10.47
CA ASP A 555 -58.70 -14.95 -11.93
C ASP A 555 -57.78 -15.94 -12.66
N GLY A 556 -57.91 -16.02 -13.99
CA GLY A 556 -57.10 -16.90 -14.84
C GLY A 556 -57.80 -18.22 -15.21
N LEU A 557 -56.99 -19.25 -15.47
CA LEU A 557 -57.40 -20.55 -16.00
C LEU A 557 -57.72 -21.57 -14.90
N VAL A 558 -57.32 -21.30 -13.66
CA VAL A 558 -57.54 -22.18 -12.50
C VAL A 558 -58.06 -21.33 -11.35
N THR A 559 -59.34 -21.48 -11.01
CA THR A 559 -60.05 -20.56 -10.10
C THR A 559 -60.81 -21.26 -8.96
N SER A 560 -60.74 -22.58 -8.86
CA SER A 560 -61.43 -23.35 -7.81
C SER A 560 -60.56 -24.49 -7.27
N ALA A 561 -60.79 -24.86 -6.01
CA ALA A 561 -59.98 -25.83 -5.27
C ALA A 561 -59.96 -27.23 -5.90
N ASP A 562 -61.07 -27.66 -6.51
CA ASP A 562 -61.23 -28.97 -7.17
C ASP A 562 -60.38 -29.12 -8.45
N LYS A 563 -59.74 -28.03 -8.91
CA LYS A 563 -58.85 -28.01 -10.07
C LYS A 563 -57.38 -28.20 -9.71
N PHE A 564 -57.06 -28.33 -8.43
CA PHE A 564 -55.73 -28.69 -7.96
C PHE A 564 -55.68 -30.12 -7.46
N ALA A 565 -54.53 -30.76 -7.64
CA ALA A 565 -54.21 -32.00 -6.95
C ALA A 565 -52.72 -32.05 -6.58
N CYS A 566 -52.43 -32.72 -5.48
CA CYS A 566 -51.07 -32.95 -5.00
C CYS A 566 -51.05 -34.29 -4.26
N PRO A 567 -50.62 -35.39 -4.90
CA PRO A 567 -50.56 -36.71 -4.29
C PRO A 567 -49.64 -36.79 -3.07
N MET A 568 -48.76 -35.80 -2.94
CA MET A 568 -47.86 -35.56 -1.83
C MET A 568 -48.31 -34.36 -0.99
N ALA A 569 -49.62 -34.09 -0.89
CA ALA A 569 -50.14 -33.08 0.04
C ALA A 569 -49.80 -33.44 1.48
N ASP A 570 -49.42 -32.44 2.27
CA ASP A 570 -49.14 -32.66 3.68
C ASP A 570 -50.41 -33.06 4.46
N ILE A 571 -50.28 -34.04 5.37
CA ILE A 571 -51.40 -34.60 6.12
C ILE A 571 -51.93 -33.66 7.22
N GLN A 572 -51.34 -32.50 7.44
CA GLN A 572 -51.81 -31.48 8.37
C GLN A 572 -52.04 -30.15 7.66
N GLU A 573 -51.05 -29.70 6.88
CA GLU A 573 -50.98 -28.37 6.28
C GLU A 573 -51.36 -28.37 4.78
N GLY A 574 -51.62 -29.54 4.17
CA GLY A 574 -51.89 -29.69 2.73
C GLY A 574 -53.29 -30.16 2.37
N LYS A 575 -54.23 -30.29 3.32
CA LYS A 575 -55.55 -30.88 3.06
C LYS A 575 -56.50 -30.01 2.24
N ASP A 576 -56.31 -28.69 2.30
CA ASP A 576 -57.24 -27.73 1.72
C ASP A 576 -56.60 -26.96 0.56
N PHE A 577 -56.90 -27.38 -0.67
CA PHE A 577 -56.50 -26.67 -1.89
C PHE A 577 -57.19 -25.30 -2.05
N GLY A 578 -58.27 -25.03 -1.29
CA GLY A 578 -58.92 -23.72 -1.25
C GLY A 578 -57.97 -22.62 -0.81
N SER A 579 -56.99 -22.93 0.04
CA SER A 579 -55.91 -22.02 0.46
C SER A 579 -54.99 -21.52 -0.66
N LEU A 580 -55.11 -22.05 -1.89
CA LEU A 580 -54.36 -21.57 -3.06
C LEU A 580 -55.16 -20.57 -3.91
N VAL A 581 -56.46 -20.40 -3.62
CA VAL A 581 -57.41 -19.57 -4.40
C VAL A 581 -58.40 -18.82 -3.50
N ASP A 582 -58.07 -18.57 -2.23
CA ASP A 582 -58.97 -17.89 -1.27
C ASP A 582 -58.72 -16.38 -1.18
N ALA A 583 -57.75 -15.87 -1.94
CA ALA A 583 -57.31 -14.47 -1.95
C ALA A 583 -56.74 -13.98 -0.60
N LYS A 584 -56.21 -14.89 0.24
CA LYS A 584 -55.63 -14.56 1.54
C LYS A 584 -54.14 -14.89 1.61
N SER A 585 -53.33 -13.92 2.02
CA SER A 585 -51.89 -14.13 2.22
C SER A 585 -51.57 -14.97 3.48
N GLY A 586 -52.52 -15.09 4.40
CA GLY A 586 -52.34 -15.73 5.71
C GLY A 586 -52.63 -17.23 5.74
N THR A 587 -53.31 -17.75 4.73
CA THR A 587 -53.53 -19.19 4.51
C THR A 587 -52.44 -19.70 3.56
N TYR A 588 -52.21 -21.02 3.56
CA TYR A 588 -51.24 -21.64 2.66
C TYR A 588 -51.50 -23.13 2.52
N PHE A 589 -51.07 -23.66 1.37
CA PHE A 589 -50.94 -25.08 1.11
C PHE A 589 -49.50 -25.54 1.33
N HIS A 590 -49.32 -26.77 1.81
CA HIS A 590 -48.02 -27.41 1.97
C HIS A 590 -48.01 -28.83 1.38
N SER A 591 -46.97 -29.19 0.64
CA SER A 591 -46.70 -30.60 0.29
C SER A 591 -45.90 -31.30 1.38
N SER A 592 -46.00 -32.61 1.55
CA SER A 592 -45.42 -33.36 2.67
C SER A 592 -43.95 -33.05 2.93
N TRP A 593 -43.63 -32.82 4.20
CA TRP A 593 -42.27 -32.73 4.72
C TRP A 593 -41.97 -33.83 5.77
N HIS A 594 -42.95 -34.71 6.00
CA HIS A 594 -42.91 -35.79 6.98
C HIS A 594 -42.13 -37.03 6.51
N ASP A 595 -41.72 -37.87 7.45
CA ASP A 595 -41.03 -39.14 7.21
C ASP A 595 -41.99 -40.35 7.16
N GLY A 596 -41.42 -41.55 7.05
CA GLY A 596 -42.16 -42.82 7.11
C GLY A 596 -43.21 -43.00 6.00
N ALA A 597 -44.40 -43.48 6.36
CA ALA A 597 -45.48 -43.76 5.41
C ALA A 597 -46.00 -42.51 4.68
N ASN A 598 -45.73 -41.32 5.20
CA ASN A 598 -46.13 -40.03 4.64
C ASN A 598 -45.00 -39.36 3.84
N ALA A 599 -43.83 -40.00 3.70
CA ALA A 599 -42.71 -39.46 2.94
C ALA A 599 -42.95 -39.51 1.43
N TRP A 600 -42.42 -38.51 0.73
CA TRP A 600 -42.32 -38.45 -0.71
C TRP A 600 -40.89 -38.07 -1.11
N THR A 601 -40.02 -39.06 -1.24
CA THR A 601 -38.59 -38.83 -1.52
C THR A 601 -38.29 -38.65 -3.02
N GLY A 602 -39.33 -38.44 -3.85
CA GLY A 602 -39.22 -38.10 -5.27
C GLY A 602 -39.45 -36.61 -5.55
N SER A 603 -39.71 -36.28 -6.81
CA SER A 603 -40.06 -34.92 -7.21
C SER A 603 -41.45 -34.54 -6.73
N HIS A 604 -41.56 -33.39 -6.06
CA HIS A 604 -42.85 -32.80 -5.69
C HIS A 604 -43.42 -31.98 -6.85
N PHE A 605 -44.74 -32.01 -7.01
CA PHE A 605 -45.41 -31.22 -8.04
C PHE A 605 -46.80 -30.75 -7.59
N LEU A 606 -47.26 -29.65 -8.19
CA LEU A 606 -48.67 -29.23 -8.13
C LEU A 606 -49.34 -29.56 -9.47
N GLN A 607 -50.38 -30.39 -9.45
CA GLN A 607 -51.21 -30.68 -10.62
C GLN A 607 -52.33 -29.64 -10.72
N MET A 608 -52.59 -29.17 -11.94
CA MET A 608 -53.58 -28.13 -12.24
C MET A 608 -54.39 -28.52 -13.47
N GLU A 609 -55.72 -28.48 -13.34
CA GLU A 609 -56.67 -28.57 -14.46
C GLU A 609 -57.00 -27.17 -14.97
N LEU A 610 -56.64 -26.87 -16.22
CA LEU A 610 -56.94 -25.60 -16.85
C LEU A 610 -58.39 -25.58 -17.36
N SER A 611 -59.07 -24.44 -17.23
CA SER A 611 -60.43 -24.23 -17.77
C SER A 611 -60.51 -24.51 -19.28
N LYS A 612 -59.41 -24.32 -20.01
CA LYS A 612 -59.21 -24.68 -21.43
C LYS A 612 -57.76 -25.09 -21.69
N ALA A 613 -57.54 -25.89 -22.73
CA ALA A 613 -56.19 -26.27 -23.13
C ALA A 613 -55.42 -25.06 -23.67
N GLU A 614 -54.20 -24.84 -23.19
CA GLU A 614 -53.36 -23.70 -23.56
C GLU A 614 -51.91 -24.14 -23.77
N ASN A 615 -51.16 -23.41 -24.60
CA ASN A 615 -49.76 -23.70 -24.94
C ASN A 615 -48.75 -22.63 -24.48
N GLU A 616 -49.27 -21.59 -23.83
CA GLU A 616 -48.49 -20.49 -23.29
C GLU A 616 -49.10 -20.07 -21.95
N LEU A 617 -48.33 -20.16 -20.87
CA LEU A 617 -48.80 -19.97 -19.49
C LEU A 617 -47.91 -18.99 -18.74
N LEU A 618 -48.53 -18.18 -17.88
CA LEU A 618 -47.84 -17.45 -16.81
C LEU A 618 -48.40 -17.92 -15.47
N ILE A 619 -47.56 -18.53 -14.65
CA ILE A 619 -47.94 -18.98 -13.31
C ILE A 619 -47.43 -17.97 -12.31
N LYS A 620 -48.33 -17.38 -11.51
CA LYS A 620 -48.02 -16.47 -10.40
C LYS A 620 -48.12 -17.23 -9.08
N TRP A 621 -47.19 -16.98 -8.17
CA TRP A 621 -47.03 -17.68 -6.90
C TRP A 621 -46.80 -16.68 -5.76
N ALA A 622 -47.67 -16.67 -4.76
CA ALA A 622 -47.46 -15.95 -3.51
C ALA A 622 -46.82 -16.88 -2.48
N LYS A 623 -45.73 -16.42 -1.86
CA LYS A 623 -45.02 -17.18 -0.82
C LYS A 623 -45.84 -17.21 0.47
N ARG A 624 -45.63 -18.27 1.26
CA ARG A 624 -46.16 -18.40 2.63
C ARG A 624 -45.70 -17.23 3.50
N VAL A 625 -46.64 -16.55 4.14
CA VAL A 625 -46.36 -15.51 5.14
C VAL A 625 -46.04 -16.14 6.51
N ILE A 626 -44.98 -15.68 7.17
CA ILE A 626 -44.61 -16.03 8.54
C ILE A 626 -44.27 -14.74 9.30
N GLY A 627 -45.16 -14.32 10.19
CA GLY A 627 -45.05 -13.02 10.87
C GLY A 627 -45.06 -11.88 9.85
N ASN A 628 -44.02 -11.02 9.87
CA ASN A 628 -43.86 -9.91 8.94
C ASN A 628 -42.95 -10.25 7.74
N ASN A 629 -42.68 -11.53 7.47
CA ASN A 629 -41.80 -11.99 6.40
C ASN A 629 -42.45 -13.10 5.55
N VAL A 630 -41.80 -13.45 4.43
CA VAL A 630 -42.18 -14.60 3.59
C VAL A 630 -41.15 -15.72 3.70
N ASN A 631 -41.61 -16.97 3.65
CA ASN A 631 -40.75 -18.15 3.74
C ASN A 631 -40.20 -18.55 2.37
N ASN A 632 -38.87 -18.72 2.28
CA ASN A 632 -38.16 -19.12 1.07
C ASN A 632 -37.90 -20.64 0.97
N ASN A 633 -38.04 -21.40 2.06
CA ASN A 633 -37.65 -22.82 2.10
C ASN A 633 -38.55 -23.71 1.21
N GLY A 634 -39.84 -23.41 1.10
CA GLY A 634 -40.78 -24.10 0.21
C GLY A 634 -41.24 -23.27 -1.01
N ALA A 635 -40.65 -22.08 -1.24
CA ALA A 635 -40.99 -21.26 -2.40
C ALA A 635 -40.31 -21.80 -3.67
N PRO A 636 -41.03 -22.10 -4.76
CA PRO A 636 -40.42 -22.61 -6.00
C PRO A 636 -39.39 -21.62 -6.58
N ALA A 637 -38.25 -22.14 -7.06
CA ALA A 637 -37.26 -21.36 -7.80
C ALA A 637 -37.12 -21.91 -9.22
N LYS A 638 -36.46 -23.06 -9.41
CA LYS A 638 -36.40 -23.74 -10.71
C LYS A 638 -37.53 -24.75 -10.81
N VAL A 639 -38.28 -24.70 -11.90
CA VAL A 639 -39.46 -25.54 -12.11
C VAL A 639 -39.51 -26.14 -13.50
N VAL A 640 -40.11 -27.32 -13.63
CA VAL A 640 -40.38 -27.97 -14.92
C VAL A 640 -41.89 -28.13 -15.06
N LEU A 641 -42.41 -27.72 -16.22
CA LEU A 641 -43.82 -27.92 -16.55
C LEU A 641 -43.98 -29.20 -17.37
N TRP A 642 -44.98 -29.98 -17.00
CA TRP A 642 -45.36 -31.22 -17.67
C TRP A 642 -46.82 -31.16 -18.13
N GLY A 643 -47.18 -31.80 -19.23
CA GLY A 643 -48.52 -31.74 -19.82
C GLY A 643 -49.13 -33.10 -20.15
N THR A 644 -50.45 -33.21 -20.03
CA THR A 644 -51.26 -34.29 -20.62
C THR A 644 -52.64 -33.77 -21.02
N ASN A 645 -53.25 -34.40 -22.03
CA ASN A 645 -54.66 -34.23 -22.39
C ASN A 645 -55.50 -35.47 -22.06
N ASP A 646 -54.87 -36.53 -21.54
CA ASP A 646 -55.51 -37.77 -21.16
C ASP A 646 -55.82 -37.77 -19.65
N PRO A 647 -57.12 -37.68 -19.25
CA PRO A 647 -57.50 -37.65 -17.84
C PRO A 647 -57.19 -38.96 -17.10
N ALA A 648 -57.01 -40.09 -17.79
CA ALA A 648 -56.65 -41.35 -17.14
C ALA A 648 -55.24 -41.30 -16.51
N LYS A 649 -54.39 -40.38 -16.96
CA LYS A 649 -53.01 -40.21 -16.46
C LYS A 649 -52.90 -39.37 -15.19
N LEU A 650 -53.99 -38.73 -14.76
CA LEU A 650 -53.99 -37.85 -13.58
C LEU A 650 -53.78 -38.62 -12.27
N GLU A 651 -54.22 -39.89 -12.23
CA GLU A 651 -54.07 -40.79 -11.07
C GLU A 651 -52.69 -41.48 -11.02
N ILE A 652 -51.86 -41.33 -12.07
CA ILE A 652 -50.53 -41.93 -12.13
C ILE A 652 -49.55 -41.06 -11.34
N ASN A 653 -49.13 -41.55 -10.18
CA ASN A 653 -48.35 -40.81 -9.20
C ASN A 653 -47.01 -41.50 -8.87
N LYS A 654 -47.04 -42.57 -8.07
CA LYS A 654 -45.88 -43.39 -7.74
C LYS A 654 -46.18 -44.86 -8.04
N LYS A 655 -45.14 -45.68 -8.18
CA LYS A 655 -45.28 -47.12 -8.48
C LYS A 655 -44.31 -47.94 -7.64
N GLU A 656 -44.75 -49.11 -7.17
CA GLU A 656 -43.85 -50.11 -6.60
C GLU A 656 -43.17 -50.88 -7.74
N GLU A 657 -41.85 -50.93 -7.74
CA GLU A 657 -41.06 -51.66 -8.73
C GLU A 657 -39.80 -52.28 -8.13
N PRO A 658 -39.29 -53.40 -8.66
CA PRO A 658 -38.09 -54.02 -8.13
C PRO A 658 -36.84 -53.18 -8.43
N ASN A 659 -36.00 -52.94 -7.43
CA ASN A 659 -34.67 -52.33 -7.59
C ASN A 659 -33.68 -53.33 -8.23
N ALA A 660 -32.43 -52.90 -8.45
CA ALA A 660 -31.37 -53.75 -9.04
C ALA A 660 -31.06 -55.03 -8.23
N ASN A 661 -31.48 -55.10 -6.97
CA ASN A 661 -31.33 -56.25 -6.08
C ASN A 661 -32.60 -57.12 -6.00
N GLY A 662 -33.66 -56.79 -6.75
CA GLY A 662 -34.94 -57.50 -6.76
C GLY A 662 -35.90 -57.15 -5.61
N GLU A 663 -35.59 -56.13 -4.81
CA GLU A 663 -36.47 -55.67 -3.72
C GLU A 663 -37.50 -54.67 -4.27
N ASN A 664 -38.77 -54.81 -3.89
CA ASN A 664 -39.78 -53.81 -4.24
C ASN A 664 -39.45 -52.49 -3.55
N VAL A 665 -39.21 -51.45 -4.35
CA VAL A 665 -39.01 -50.07 -3.91
C VAL A 665 -40.06 -49.17 -4.56
N THR A 666 -40.45 -48.12 -3.84
CA THR A 666 -41.35 -47.11 -4.36
C THR A 666 -40.61 -46.16 -5.30
N ASN A 667 -40.95 -46.18 -6.59
CA ASN A 667 -40.58 -45.14 -7.54
C ASN A 667 -41.57 -43.97 -7.45
N PHE A 668 -41.20 -42.97 -6.65
CA PHE A 668 -41.96 -41.71 -6.49
C PHE A 668 -42.00 -40.84 -7.75
N ASN A 669 -41.23 -41.16 -8.79
CA ASN A 669 -41.17 -40.43 -10.05
C ASN A 669 -41.78 -41.19 -11.24
N ALA A 670 -42.51 -42.29 -10.99
CA ALA A 670 -43.10 -43.12 -12.05
C ALA A 670 -43.95 -42.31 -13.04
N TRP A 671 -44.65 -41.30 -12.55
CA TRP A 671 -45.48 -40.39 -13.34
C TRP A 671 -44.75 -39.66 -14.49
N LYS A 672 -43.42 -39.47 -14.40
CA LYS A 672 -42.66 -38.74 -15.41
C LYS A 672 -42.62 -39.44 -16.77
N THR A 673 -42.96 -40.73 -16.83
CA THR A 673 -42.96 -41.50 -18.08
C THR A 673 -44.25 -41.35 -18.89
N ASP A 674 -45.36 -40.99 -18.24
CA ASP A 674 -46.67 -40.87 -18.87
C ASP A 674 -47.02 -39.43 -19.27
N TRP A 675 -46.29 -38.45 -18.73
CA TRP A 675 -46.49 -37.02 -18.98
C TRP A 675 -45.45 -36.45 -19.94
N ASP A 676 -45.89 -35.55 -20.81
CA ASP A 676 -44.99 -34.87 -21.74
C ASP A 676 -44.17 -33.82 -20.98
N SER A 677 -42.84 -33.92 -21.01
CA SER A 677 -41.95 -32.87 -20.49
C SER A 677 -42.01 -31.66 -21.41
N LEU A 678 -42.47 -30.51 -20.92
CA LEU A 678 -42.71 -29.35 -21.76
C LEU A 678 -41.51 -28.41 -21.79
N THR A 679 -41.27 -27.69 -20.69
CA THR A 679 -40.19 -26.71 -20.60
C THR A 679 -39.81 -26.41 -19.15
N THR A 680 -38.60 -25.89 -18.97
CA THR A 680 -38.07 -25.46 -17.67
C THR A 680 -38.15 -23.93 -17.57
N SER A 681 -38.51 -23.41 -16.40
CA SER A 681 -38.54 -21.99 -16.12
C SER A 681 -38.04 -21.70 -14.69
N THR A 682 -37.77 -20.44 -14.41
CA THR A 682 -37.36 -19.97 -13.08
C THR A 682 -38.36 -18.93 -12.58
N PHE A 683 -38.82 -19.08 -11.35
CA PHE A 683 -39.61 -18.06 -10.67
C PHE A 683 -38.77 -16.85 -10.30
N THR A 684 -39.21 -15.68 -10.73
CA THR A 684 -38.69 -14.39 -10.25
C THR A 684 -39.71 -13.78 -9.31
N TYR A 685 -39.26 -13.27 -8.15
CA TYR A 685 -40.13 -12.67 -7.13
C TYR A 685 -39.90 -11.15 -6.98
N PRO A 686 -40.27 -10.32 -7.97
CA PRO A 686 -40.02 -8.88 -7.94
C PRO A 686 -41.11 -8.08 -7.20
N TYR A 687 -42.22 -8.69 -6.82
CA TYR A 687 -43.40 -7.98 -6.34
C TYR A 687 -43.59 -8.07 -4.82
N GLU A 688 -44.09 -6.98 -4.23
CA GLU A 688 -44.49 -6.94 -2.82
C GLU A 688 -45.83 -7.65 -2.63
N LEU A 689 -45.95 -8.50 -1.60
CA LEU A 689 -47.20 -9.13 -1.18
C LEU A 689 -47.87 -8.27 -0.11
N ALA A 690 -49.12 -7.84 -0.31
CA ALA A 690 -49.93 -7.23 0.73
C ALA A 690 -50.41 -8.31 1.71
N VAL A 691 -50.26 -8.08 3.01
CA VAL A 691 -50.77 -8.99 4.04
C VAL A 691 -52.28 -8.73 4.21
N THR A 692 -53.10 -9.76 4.02
CA THR A 692 -54.56 -9.66 4.16
C THR A 692 -54.94 -9.13 5.54
N ASP A 693 -55.91 -8.21 5.57
CA ASP A 693 -56.40 -7.52 6.77
C ASP A 693 -55.31 -6.72 7.52
N SER A 694 -54.25 -6.29 6.83
CA SER A 694 -53.14 -5.49 7.37
C SER A 694 -52.63 -4.43 6.40
N GLU A 695 -52.03 -3.35 6.91
CA GLU A 695 -51.32 -2.35 6.08
C GLU A 695 -49.91 -2.83 5.65
N THR A 696 -49.48 -3.99 6.14
CA THR A 696 -48.13 -4.53 5.90
C THR A 696 -47.97 -5.00 4.45
N LYS A 697 -46.85 -4.64 3.83
CA LYS A 697 -46.39 -5.15 2.53
C LYS A 697 -45.03 -5.80 2.67
N ILE A 698 -44.88 -7.02 2.16
CA ILE A 698 -43.65 -7.82 2.27
C ILE A 698 -42.99 -7.88 0.90
N ALA A 699 -41.77 -7.33 0.79
CA ALA A 699 -40.98 -7.37 -0.45
C ALA A 699 -40.66 -8.80 -0.88
N ASN A 700 -40.54 -9.01 -2.20
CA ASN A 700 -40.22 -10.30 -2.83
C ASN A 700 -41.20 -11.44 -2.44
N GLY A 701 -42.44 -11.08 -2.13
CA GLY A 701 -43.47 -11.99 -1.65
C GLY A 701 -44.27 -12.69 -2.76
N VAL A 702 -44.36 -12.07 -3.94
CA VAL A 702 -45.05 -12.63 -5.10
C VAL A 702 -44.11 -12.69 -6.30
N GLY A 703 -44.19 -13.79 -7.04
CA GLY A 703 -43.37 -14.02 -8.23
C GLY A 703 -44.14 -14.74 -9.32
N SER A 704 -43.51 -14.85 -10.47
CA SER A 704 -44.08 -15.56 -11.62
C SER A 704 -43.03 -16.32 -12.41
N ALA A 705 -43.49 -17.34 -13.14
CA ALA A 705 -42.74 -18.11 -14.12
C ALA A 705 -43.55 -18.21 -15.42
N TYR A 706 -42.88 -17.96 -16.54
CA TYR A 706 -43.46 -18.03 -17.89
C TYR A 706 -43.07 -19.33 -18.58
N PHE A 707 -44.03 -19.92 -19.30
CA PHE A 707 -43.88 -21.17 -20.03
C PHE A 707 -44.47 -21.04 -21.43
N LYS A 708 -43.72 -21.46 -22.44
CA LYS A 708 -44.19 -21.57 -23.83
C LYS A 708 -43.79 -22.93 -24.39
N PHE A 709 -44.73 -23.60 -25.03
CA PHE A 709 -44.57 -24.95 -25.57
C PHE A 709 -45.43 -25.15 -26.83
N ALA A 710 -45.18 -26.20 -27.60
CA ALA A 710 -45.78 -26.36 -28.93
C ALA A 710 -47.26 -26.79 -28.88
N THR A 711 -47.56 -27.81 -28.07
CA THR A 711 -48.88 -28.45 -28.00
C THR A 711 -49.73 -27.87 -26.87
N PRO A 712 -50.99 -27.49 -27.09
CA PRO A 712 -51.88 -27.08 -26.00
C PRO A 712 -52.24 -28.24 -25.06
N TYR A 713 -52.18 -28.02 -23.75
CA TYR A 713 -52.54 -29.02 -22.73
C TYR A 713 -53.63 -28.52 -21.78
N LYS A 714 -54.58 -29.40 -21.46
CA LYS A 714 -55.67 -29.18 -20.49
C LYS A 714 -55.21 -29.42 -19.05
N TYR A 715 -54.32 -30.39 -18.84
CA TYR A 715 -53.82 -30.77 -17.52
C TYR A 715 -52.30 -30.56 -17.48
N VAL A 716 -51.83 -29.88 -16.43
CA VAL A 716 -50.39 -29.60 -16.26
C VAL A 716 -49.90 -29.99 -14.86
N ARG A 717 -48.64 -30.38 -14.75
CA ARG A 717 -47.93 -30.55 -13.48
C ARG A 717 -46.75 -29.59 -13.41
N LEU A 718 -46.70 -28.79 -12.35
CA LEU A 718 -45.57 -27.92 -12.04
C LEU A 718 -44.65 -28.65 -11.06
N GLU A 719 -43.58 -29.24 -11.58
CA GLU A 719 -42.54 -29.87 -10.78
C GLU A 719 -41.62 -28.80 -10.17
N VAL A 720 -41.39 -28.88 -8.85
CA VAL A 720 -40.42 -28.03 -8.16
C VAL A 720 -39.07 -28.73 -8.11
N VAL A 721 -38.10 -28.22 -8.88
CA VAL A 721 -36.74 -28.78 -8.98
C VAL A 721 -35.83 -28.23 -7.90
N THR A 722 -35.87 -26.90 -7.72
CA THR A 722 -35.19 -26.21 -6.61
C THR A 722 -36.09 -25.16 -6.01
N ARG A 723 -35.82 -24.81 -4.76
CA ARG A 723 -36.52 -23.76 -4.00
C ARG A 723 -35.63 -22.54 -3.82
N VAL A 724 -36.22 -21.41 -3.43
CA VAL A 724 -35.45 -20.18 -3.18
C VAL A 724 -34.38 -20.40 -2.10
N ASN A 725 -34.69 -21.20 -1.08
CA ASN A 725 -33.70 -21.79 -0.18
C ASN A 725 -33.74 -23.32 -0.28
N ASP A 726 -32.88 -23.90 -1.12
CA ASP A 726 -32.95 -25.33 -1.43
C ASP A 726 -32.31 -26.26 -0.39
N GLY A 727 -31.56 -25.72 0.58
CA GLY A 727 -30.81 -26.51 1.57
C GLY A 727 -31.67 -27.23 2.61
N ASP A 728 -32.93 -26.84 2.77
CA ASP A 728 -33.84 -27.40 3.78
C ASP A 728 -34.59 -28.65 3.26
N VAL A 729 -34.02 -29.84 3.45
CA VAL A 729 -34.58 -31.13 3.00
C VAL A 729 -34.92 -32.05 4.19
N PRO A 730 -35.89 -31.67 5.04
CA PRO A 730 -36.25 -32.46 6.21
C PRO A 730 -36.73 -33.84 5.76
N ASN A 731 -36.15 -34.87 6.39
CA ASN A 731 -36.47 -36.27 6.12
C ASN A 731 -36.32 -36.70 4.65
N GLY A 732 -35.51 -35.97 3.88
CA GLY A 732 -35.29 -36.23 2.46
C GLY A 732 -36.38 -35.70 1.51
N ASN A 733 -37.37 -34.94 2.01
CA ASN A 733 -38.43 -34.37 1.19
C ASN A 733 -38.05 -32.99 0.63
N LYS A 734 -38.29 -32.79 -0.66
CA LYS A 734 -38.14 -31.48 -1.34
C LYS A 734 -39.50 -30.81 -1.51
N TYR A 735 -40.11 -30.50 -0.37
CA TYR A 735 -41.46 -29.95 -0.29
C TYR A 735 -41.59 -28.54 -0.89
N PHE A 736 -42.81 -28.14 -1.24
CA PHE A 736 -43.16 -26.75 -1.56
C PHE A 736 -44.37 -26.27 -0.75
N HIS A 737 -44.51 -24.95 -0.65
CA HIS A 737 -45.67 -24.29 -0.06
C HIS A 737 -45.98 -22.96 -0.73
N GLY A 738 -47.24 -22.54 -0.70
CA GLY A 738 -47.67 -21.27 -1.28
C GLY A 738 -48.94 -20.78 -0.60
N SER A 739 -49.04 -19.45 -0.48
CA SER A 739 -50.25 -18.79 0.02
C SER A 739 -51.27 -18.53 -1.07
N GLU A 740 -50.84 -18.45 -2.33
CA GLU A 740 -51.77 -18.27 -3.44
C GLU A 740 -51.10 -18.67 -4.75
N VAL A 741 -51.86 -19.28 -5.67
CA VAL A 741 -51.42 -19.60 -7.03
C VAL A 741 -52.44 -19.06 -8.04
N ARG A 742 -51.94 -18.45 -9.12
CA ARG A 742 -52.75 -18.07 -10.28
C ARG A 742 -52.10 -18.59 -11.55
N VAL A 743 -52.91 -19.11 -12.45
CA VAL A 743 -52.45 -19.60 -13.75
C VAL A 743 -53.15 -18.78 -14.82
N TYR A 744 -52.39 -18.04 -15.62
CA TYR A 744 -52.91 -17.24 -16.70
C TYR A 744 -52.56 -17.85 -18.05
N LYS A 745 -53.34 -17.51 -19.09
CA LYS A 745 -52.83 -17.58 -20.46
C LYS A 745 -51.65 -16.60 -20.56
N GLY A 746 -50.46 -17.12 -20.79
CA GLY A 746 -49.22 -16.34 -20.86
C GLY A 746 -49.08 -15.61 -22.19
N GLY A 747 -48.33 -14.52 -22.19
CA GLY A 747 -48.00 -13.77 -23.40
C GLY A 747 -46.82 -12.82 -23.21
N PHE A 748 -46.15 -12.49 -24.32
CA PHE A 748 -45.13 -11.44 -24.38
C PHE A 748 -45.71 -10.07 -24.08
N ASP A 749 -45.17 -9.37 -23.09
CA ASP A 749 -45.57 -8.00 -22.75
C ASP A 749 -44.73 -6.97 -23.51
N ALA A 750 -45.20 -6.56 -24.68
CA ALA A 750 -44.54 -5.54 -25.51
C ALA A 750 -44.44 -4.15 -24.83
N THR A 751 -45.23 -3.88 -23.79
CA THR A 751 -45.22 -2.57 -23.08
C THR A 751 -44.10 -2.45 -22.05
N THR A 752 -43.57 -3.57 -21.57
CA THR A 752 -42.52 -3.59 -20.53
C THR A 752 -41.24 -4.29 -20.98
N SER A 753 -41.29 -5.10 -22.03
CA SER A 753 -40.12 -5.85 -22.52
C SER A 753 -39.16 -4.97 -23.32
N LEU A 754 -37.99 -4.64 -22.76
CA LEU A 754 -36.96 -3.81 -23.43
C LEU A 754 -36.58 -4.35 -24.82
N ILE A 755 -36.66 -5.67 -25.01
CA ILE A 755 -36.41 -6.34 -26.29
C ILE A 755 -37.33 -5.87 -27.42
N ALA A 756 -38.52 -5.35 -27.11
CA ALA A 756 -39.48 -4.82 -28.08
C ALA A 756 -38.95 -3.59 -28.83
N SER A 757 -37.97 -2.90 -28.25
CA SER A 757 -37.33 -1.72 -28.82
C SER A 757 -35.94 -2.00 -29.41
N VAL A 758 -35.53 -3.28 -29.48
CA VAL A 758 -34.32 -3.74 -30.17
C VAL A 758 -34.70 -4.18 -31.59
N PRO A 759 -33.96 -3.82 -32.65
CA PRO A 759 -34.24 -4.29 -34.00
C PRO A 759 -34.28 -5.82 -34.06
N LYS A 760 -35.29 -6.37 -34.74
CA LYS A 760 -35.54 -7.82 -34.78
C LYS A 760 -34.33 -8.57 -35.36
N GLU A 761 -33.69 -8.04 -36.39
CA GLU A 761 -32.50 -8.65 -36.99
C GLU A 761 -31.31 -8.75 -36.01
N VAL A 762 -31.20 -7.85 -35.04
CA VAL A 762 -30.14 -7.87 -34.02
C VAL A 762 -30.40 -8.97 -33.00
N VAL A 763 -31.66 -9.11 -32.56
CA VAL A 763 -32.08 -10.19 -31.65
C VAL A 763 -31.93 -11.55 -32.33
N ASP A 764 -32.41 -11.69 -33.57
CA ASP A 764 -32.35 -12.93 -34.34
C ASP A 764 -30.88 -13.33 -34.59
N LYS A 765 -29.99 -12.38 -34.88
CA LYS A 765 -28.55 -12.63 -35.06
C LYS A 765 -27.91 -13.15 -33.76
N LEU A 766 -28.19 -12.52 -32.62
CA LEU A 766 -27.65 -12.98 -31.34
C LEU A 766 -28.16 -14.40 -31.01
N GLN A 767 -29.45 -14.67 -31.20
CA GLN A 767 -30.03 -15.99 -30.95
C GLN A 767 -29.46 -17.07 -31.88
N ALA A 768 -29.20 -16.75 -33.16
CA ALA A 768 -28.59 -17.67 -34.12
C ALA A 768 -27.18 -18.08 -33.68
N GLU A 769 -26.34 -17.11 -33.33
CA GLU A 769 -24.97 -17.39 -32.86
C GLU A 769 -24.96 -18.10 -31.50
N LEU A 770 -25.92 -17.76 -30.62
CA LEU A 770 -26.08 -18.42 -29.33
C LEU A 770 -26.38 -19.91 -29.48
N LYS A 771 -27.26 -20.28 -30.42
CA LYS A 771 -27.60 -21.68 -30.72
C LYS A 771 -26.38 -22.49 -31.16
N VAL A 772 -25.54 -21.93 -32.04
CA VAL A 772 -24.29 -22.59 -32.49
C VAL A 772 -23.31 -22.71 -31.33
N ALA A 773 -23.18 -21.65 -30.53
CA ALA A 773 -22.30 -21.63 -29.37
C ALA A 773 -22.70 -22.67 -28.30
N GLN A 774 -23.99 -22.77 -27.96
CA GLN A 774 -24.52 -23.78 -27.03
C GLN A 774 -24.20 -25.21 -27.48
N GLN A 775 -24.32 -25.49 -28.79
CA GLN A 775 -23.96 -26.80 -29.33
C GLN A 775 -22.46 -27.07 -29.22
N GLN A 776 -21.60 -26.10 -29.56
CA GLN A 776 -20.15 -26.24 -29.39
C GLN A 776 -19.73 -26.40 -27.92
N VAL A 777 -20.40 -25.73 -26.99
CA VAL A 777 -20.20 -25.92 -25.55
C VAL A 777 -20.54 -27.35 -25.13
N LYS A 778 -21.70 -27.86 -25.56
CA LYS A 778 -22.13 -29.24 -25.28
C LYS A 778 -21.17 -30.29 -25.83
N ASP A 779 -20.62 -30.05 -27.02
CA ASP A 779 -19.69 -30.96 -27.70
C ASP A 779 -18.23 -30.76 -27.27
N ALA A 780 -17.95 -29.81 -26.36
CA ALA A 780 -16.59 -29.40 -25.97
C ALA A 780 -15.69 -29.04 -27.18
N ALA A 781 -16.29 -28.43 -28.20
CA ALA A 781 -15.70 -28.16 -29.51
C ALA A 781 -15.68 -26.66 -29.88
N ALA A 782 -15.53 -25.78 -28.89
CA ALA A 782 -15.48 -24.34 -29.10
C ALA A 782 -14.32 -23.92 -30.02
N THR A 783 -14.60 -22.91 -30.86
CA THR A 783 -13.65 -22.33 -31.82
C THR A 783 -13.50 -20.83 -31.60
N ASP A 784 -12.32 -20.27 -31.88
CA ASP A 784 -12.08 -18.82 -31.76
C ASP A 784 -13.02 -18.02 -32.67
N GLU A 785 -13.33 -18.55 -33.86
CA GLU A 785 -14.28 -17.96 -34.80
C GLU A 785 -15.68 -17.84 -34.19
N GLN A 786 -16.18 -18.90 -33.54
CA GLN A 786 -17.51 -18.86 -32.91
C GLN A 786 -17.56 -17.92 -31.70
N ILE A 787 -16.51 -17.90 -30.88
CA ILE A 787 -16.39 -16.95 -29.76
C ILE A 787 -16.45 -15.51 -30.30
N ALA A 788 -15.71 -15.20 -31.36
CA ALA A 788 -15.71 -13.88 -31.98
C ALA A 788 -17.09 -13.51 -32.56
N LYS A 789 -17.77 -14.44 -33.24
CA LYS A 789 -19.12 -14.22 -33.79
C LYS A 789 -20.16 -13.94 -32.70
N LEU A 790 -20.20 -14.76 -31.65
CA LEU A 790 -21.12 -14.56 -30.54
C LEU A 790 -20.82 -13.24 -29.81
N LYS A 791 -19.54 -12.90 -29.61
CA LYS A 791 -19.13 -11.65 -28.96
C LYS A 791 -19.58 -10.43 -29.77
N ALA A 792 -19.34 -10.44 -31.08
CA ALA A 792 -19.76 -9.36 -31.97
C ALA A 792 -21.29 -9.21 -32.00
N ALA A 793 -22.03 -10.33 -32.03
CA ALA A 793 -23.49 -10.30 -31.96
C ALA A 793 -24.00 -9.76 -30.61
N TYR A 794 -23.35 -10.13 -29.51
CA TYR A 794 -23.66 -9.63 -28.17
C TYR A 794 -23.37 -8.13 -28.03
N GLU A 795 -22.25 -7.64 -28.54
CA GLU A 795 -21.90 -6.22 -28.52
C GLU A 795 -22.87 -5.39 -29.36
N GLU A 796 -23.26 -5.88 -30.54
CA GLU A 796 -24.28 -5.23 -31.37
C GLU A 796 -25.66 -5.22 -30.68
N PHE A 797 -26.01 -6.31 -29.98
CA PHE A 797 -27.21 -6.35 -29.14
C PHE A 797 -27.16 -5.29 -28.05
N MET A 798 -26.08 -5.20 -27.27
CA MET A 798 -25.95 -4.24 -26.17
C MET A 798 -25.93 -2.79 -26.67
N LYS A 799 -25.39 -2.53 -27.86
CA LYS A 799 -25.44 -1.21 -28.52
C LYS A 799 -26.88 -0.78 -28.84
N ASN A 800 -27.74 -1.73 -29.17
CA ASN A 800 -29.15 -1.52 -29.46
C ASN A 800 -30.07 -1.78 -28.24
N TYR A 801 -29.52 -2.15 -27.09
CA TYR A 801 -30.27 -2.44 -25.87
C TYR A 801 -30.68 -1.15 -25.15
N PRO A 802 -32.00 -0.85 -25.03
CA PRO A 802 -32.44 0.46 -24.60
C PRO A 802 -32.65 0.51 -23.08
N ASP A 803 -31.58 0.51 -22.30
CA ASP A 803 -31.65 0.59 -20.84
C ASP A 803 -31.98 2.02 -20.33
N PRO A 804 -33.19 2.28 -19.79
CA PRO A 804 -33.57 3.58 -19.25
C PRO A 804 -32.80 3.98 -17.97
N SER A 805 -32.15 3.03 -17.27
CA SER A 805 -31.38 3.31 -16.06
C SER A 805 -30.26 4.34 -16.31
N ARG A 806 -29.70 4.34 -17.52
CA ARG A 806 -28.67 5.29 -17.99
C ARG A 806 -29.11 6.75 -17.82
N VAL A 807 -30.35 7.05 -18.21
CA VAL A 807 -30.91 8.41 -18.09
C VAL A 807 -31.21 8.73 -16.62
N LYS A 808 -31.77 7.77 -15.87
CA LYS A 808 -32.07 7.95 -14.44
C LYS A 808 -30.80 8.29 -13.63
N THR A 809 -29.70 7.57 -13.84
CA THR A 809 -28.42 7.84 -13.18
C THR A 809 -27.89 9.25 -13.51
N ALA A 810 -27.96 9.66 -14.78
CA ALA A 810 -27.52 11.00 -15.19
C ALA A 810 -28.39 12.10 -14.57
N LEU A 811 -29.71 11.90 -14.50
CA LEU A 811 -30.63 12.83 -13.84
C LEU A 811 -30.34 12.98 -12.35
N THR A 812 -30.07 11.88 -11.64
CA THR A 812 -29.67 11.92 -10.23
C THR A 812 -28.40 12.74 -10.04
N ALA A 813 -27.37 12.52 -10.87
CA ALA A 813 -26.12 13.27 -10.79
C ALA A 813 -26.32 14.77 -11.05
N ALA A 814 -27.17 15.13 -12.02
CA ALA A 814 -27.49 16.52 -12.33
C ALA A 814 -28.26 17.20 -11.18
N ARG A 815 -29.19 16.50 -10.51
CA ARG A 815 -29.92 17.03 -9.33
C ARG A 815 -28.99 17.31 -8.15
N GLU A 816 -28.04 16.42 -7.88
CA GLU A 816 -27.04 16.64 -6.82
C GLU A 816 -26.13 17.84 -7.12
N LEU A 817 -25.81 18.09 -8.40
CA LEU A 817 -25.06 19.27 -8.81
C LEU A 817 -25.85 20.57 -8.52
N VAL A 818 -27.12 20.62 -8.91
CA VAL A 818 -28.00 21.77 -8.62
C VAL A 818 -28.13 22.01 -7.12
N LYS A 819 -28.28 20.95 -6.33
CA LYS A 819 -28.40 21.04 -4.87
C LYS A 819 -27.15 21.63 -4.21
N ALA A 820 -25.96 21.27 -4.70
CA ALA A 820 -24.69 21.78 -4.19
C ALA A 820 -24.35 23.20 -4.66
N ALA A 821 -24.92 23.65 -5.78
CA ALA A 821 -24.66 24.96 -6.37
C ALA A 821 -25.39 26.09 -5.64
N GLU A 822 -24.76 27.26 -5.56
CA GLU A 822 -25.36 28.51 -5.13
C GLU A 822 -25.20 29.58 -6.21
N GLU A 823 -26.20 30.44 -6.34
CA GLU A 823 -26.15 31.59 -7.24
C GLU A 823 -25.64 32.81 -6.47
N GLY A 824 -24.72 33.57 -7.07
CA GLY A 824 -24.06 34.67 -6.37
C GLY A 824 -23.20 35.52 -7.31
N THR A 825 -22.63 36.61 -6.80
CA THR A 825 -21.77 37.52 -7.60
C THR A 825 -20.34 37.01 -7.74
N ASP A 826 -19.86 36.25 -6.76
CA ASP A 826 -18.44 35.96 -6.57
C ASP A 826 -17.96 34.72 -7.33
N MET A 827 -16.65 34.52 -7.42
CA MET A 827 -16.06 33.34 -8.06
C MET A 827 -16.47 32.06 -7.34
N GLY A 828 -16.72 30.99 -8.11
CA GLY A 828 -17.16 29.70 -7.57
C GLY A 828 -18.65 29.65 -7.25
N TYR A 829 -19.39 30.72 -7.54
CA TYR A 829 -20.85 30.76 -7.59
C TYR A 829 -21.34 30.70 -9.04
N TYR A 830 -22.59 30.28 -9.23
CA TYR A 830 -23.24 30.27 -10.54
C TYR A 830 -23.98 31.59 -10.80
N ALA A 831 -24.13 31.96 -12.07
CA ALA A 831 -24.92 33.13 -12.47
C ALA A 831 -26.40 32.98 -12.07
N ALA A 832 -27.06 34.10 -11.75
CA ALA A 832 -28.46 34.12 -11.35
C ALA A 832 -29.37 33.48 -12.42
N GLY A 833 -30.31 32.63 -11.99
CA GLY A 833 -31.25 31.91 -12.84
C GLY A 833 -30.72 30.64 -13.51
N SER A 834 -29.42 30.35 -13.41
CA SER A 834 -28.82 29.15 -14.02
C SER A 834 -29.30 27.85 -13.38
N LYS A 835 -29.57 27.82 -12.06
CA LYS A 835 -30.10 26.64 -11.38
C LYS A 835 -31.50 26.31 -11.88
N ALA A 836 -32.38 27.32 -11.93
CA ALA A 836 -33.74 27.16 -12.43
C ALA A 836 -33.75 26.69 -13.90
N ALA A 837 -32.82 27.16 -14.72
CA ALA A 837 -32.65 26.69 -16.10
C ALA A 837 -32.28 25.20 -16.17
N LEU A 838 -31.29 24.75 -15.39
CA LEU A 838 -30.92 23.33 -15.34
C LEU A 838 -32.03 22.45 -14.74
N GLU A 839 -32.71 22.90 -13.69
CA GLU A 839 -33.87 22.19 -13.12
C GLU A 839 -34.99 22.00 -14.14
N THR A 840 -35.24 23.01 -14.97
CA THR A 840 -36.21 22.92 -16.08
C THR A 840 -35.82 21.83 -17.07
N VAL A 841 -34.54 21.74 -17.45
CA VAL A 841 -34.02 20.67 -18.32
C VAL A 841 -34.14 19.30 -17.66
N ILE A 842 -33.72 19.18 -16.40
CA ILE A 842 -33.81 17.92 -15.62
C ILE A 842 -35.25 17.44 -15.55
N ASN A 843 -36.19 18.32 -15.17
CA ASN A 843 -37.60 17.97 -15.04
C ASN A 843 -38.20 17.60 -16.40
N LYS A 844 -37.86 18.33 -17.47
CA LYS A 844 -38.29 17.99 -18.83
C LYS A 844 -37.79 16.61 -19.26
N VAL A 845 -36.50 16.31 -19.08
CA VAL A 845 -35.92 15.01 -19.45
C VAL A 845 -36.54 13.87 -18.63
N GLN A 846 -36.79 14.10 -17.33
CA GLN A 846 -37.51 13.14 -16.47
C GLN A 846 -38.94 12.90 -16.98
N THR A 847 -39.72 13.96 -17.23
CA THR A 847 -41.09 13.86 -17.77
C THR A 847 -41.12 13.19 -19.13
N ASP A 848 -40.20 13.53 -20.04
CA ASP A 848 -40.10 12.91 -21.36
C ASP A 848 -39.79 11.41 -21.22
N LEU A 849 -38.88 11.01 -20.31
CA LEU A 849 -38.61 9.60 -20.02
C LEU A 849 -39.84 8.90 -19.44
N ASP A 850 -40.50 9.48 -18.44
CA ASP A 850 -41.67 8.91 -17.77
C ASP A 850 -42.84 8.71 -18.75
N ASN A 851 -43.08 9.68 -19.65
CA ASN A 851 -44.07 9.57 -20.71
C ASN A 851 -43.75 8.47 -21.72
N ILE A 852 -42.46 8.27 -22.05
CA ILE A 852 -42.05 7.17 -22.93
C ILE A 852 -42.33 5.83 -22.24
N VAL A 853 -41.77 5.60 -21.04
CA VAL A 853 -41.85 4.31 -20.32
C VAL A 853 -43.27 3.94 -19.90
N ALA A 854 -44.18 4.90 -19.77
CA ALA A 854 -45.59 4.65 -19.46
C ALA A 854 -46.35 3.93 -20.59
N VAL A 855 -45.88 4.06 -21.84
CA VAL A 855 -46.55 3.49 -23.02
C VAL A 855 -45.77 2.31 -23.58
N LYS A 856 -44.43 2.41 -23.63
CA LYS A 856 -43.55 1.37 -24.16
C LYS A 856 -42.10 1.57 -23.70
N PRO A 857 -41.23 0.57 -23.83
CA PRO A 857 -39.82 0.75 -23.56
C PRO A 857 -39.18 1.78 -24.52
N PRO A 858 -38.24 2.62 -24.06
CA PRO A 858 -37.58 3.59 -24.93
C PRO A 858 -36.78 2.90 -26.03
N THR A 859 -36.44 3.61 -27.09
CA THR A 859 -35.41 3.19 -28.05
C THR A 859 -34.05 3.76 -27.66
N VAL A 860 -32.96 3.19 -28.18
CA VAL A 860 -31.61 3.73 -27.94
C VAL A 860 -31.47 5.17 -28.45
N ALA A 861 -32.11 5.49 -29.58
CA ALA A 861 -32.15 6.85 -30.10
C ALA A 861 -32.83 7.81 -29.11
N GLN A 862 -33.96 7.42 -28.51
CA GLN A 862 -34.62 8.23 -27.49
C GLN A 862 -33.76 8.41 -26.24
N ILE A 863 -33.10 7.35 -25.74
CA ILE A 863 -32.16 7.44 -24.62
C ILE A 863 -31.03 8.43 -24.93
N ASN A 864 -30.41 8.32 -26.11
CA ASN A 864 -29.30 9.19 -26.48
C ASN A 864 -29.76 10.65 -26.65
N THR A 865 -30.94 10.89 -27.20
CA THR A 865 -31.54 12.23 -27.26
C THR A 865 -31.78 12.82 -25.86
N LEU A 866 -32.33 12.04 -24.94
CA LEU A 866 -32.54 12.47 -23.55
C LEU A 866 -31.22 12.82 -22.85
N LEU A 867 -30.19 12.00 -23.03
CA LEU A 867 -28.84 12.27 -22.51
C LEU A 867 -28.20 13.49 -23.17
N ALA A 868 -28.35 13.68 -24.47
CA ALA A 868 -27.82 14.85 -25.18
C ALA A 868 -28.49 16.15 -24.70
N ASN A 869 -29.80 16.13 -24.46
CA ASN A 869 -30.53 17.26 -23.90
C ASN A 869 -30.04 17.59 -22.49
N LEU A 870 -29.89 16.59 -21.62
CA LEU A 870 -29.36 16.78 -20.28
C LEU A 870 -27.91 17.30 -20.30
N ASN A 871 -27.05 16.73 -21.14
CA ASN A 871 -25.65 17.16 -21.29
C ASN A 871 -25.53 18.59 -21.80
N SER A 872 -26.41 19.01 -22.71
CA SER A 872 -26.48 20.40 -23.18
C SER A 872 -26.86 21.35 -22.03
N GLY A 873 -27.83 20.96 -21.19
CA GLY A 873 -28.19 21.71 -19.98
C GLY A 873 -27.04 21.79 -18.98
N LEU A 874 -26.33 20.69 -18.74
CA LEU A 874 -25.15 20.65 -17.87
C LEU A 874 -24.00 21.51 -18.39
N ALA A 875 -23.76 21.53 -19.71
CA ALA A 875 -22.72 22.38 -20.31
C ALA A 875 -23.06 23.88 -20.17
N ALA A 876 -24.32 24.25 -20.40
CA ALA A 876 -24.79 25.62 -20.18
C ALA A 876 -24.69 26.03 -18.71
N PHE A 877 -24.99 25.11 -17.80
CA PHE A 877 -24.85 25.32 -16.36
C PHE A 877 -23.38 25.51 -15.96
N GLU A 878 -22.46 24.65 -16.42
CA GLU A 878 -21.03 24.78 -16.15
C GLU A 878 -20.46 26.09 -16.72
N ALA A 879 -20.92 26.54 -17.88
CA ALA A 879 -20.54 27.83 -18.46
C ALA A 879 -21.03 29.03 -17.63
N ALA A 880 -22.07 28.84 -16.80
CA ALA A 880 -22.57 29.86 -15.87
C ALA A 880 -21.77 29.94 -14.56
N LEU A 881 -20.82 29.01 -14.32
CA LEU A 881 -19.91 29.09 -13.18
C LEU A 881 -18.96 30.27 -13.35
N LYS A 882 -18.90 31.14 -12.35
CA LYS A 882 -18.02 32.31 -12.37
C LYS A 882 -16.60 31.90 -12.05
N GLN A 883 -15.75 31.82 -13.07
CA GLN A 883 -14.35 31.42 -12.97
C GLN A 883 -13.42 32.63 -12.74
N PRO A 884 -12.19 32.42 -12.24
CA PRO A 884 -11.18 33.48 -12.15
C PRO A 884 -10.84 34.07 -13.52
N THR A 885 -10.49 35.37 -13.51
CA THR A 885 -9.99 36.11 -14.68
C THR A 885 -8.48 36.30 -14.58
N ASN A 886 -7.86 36.90 -15.60
CA ASN A 886 -6.45 37.24 -15.52
C ASN A 886 -6.22 38.26 -14.38
N GLY A 887 -5.32 37.96 -13.46
CA GLY A 887 -5.06 38.82 -12.30
C GLY A 887 -4.26 38.14 -11.19
N TYR A 888 -4.04 38.88 -10.10
CA TYR A 888 -3.30 38.40 -8.95
C TYR A 888 -4.25 37.86 -7.87
N TYR A 889 -3.89 36.71 -7.31
CA TYR A 889 -4.69 36.00 -6.33
C TYR A 889 -3.84 35.45 -5.20
N MET A 890 -4.43 35.40 -4.01
CA MET A 890 -4.07 34.43 -2.97
C MET A 890 -5.01 33.24 -3.07
N ILE A 891 -4.46 32.04 -3.28
CA ILE A 891 -5.26 30.82 -3.44
C ILE A 891 -5.37 30.14 -2.07
N GLN A 892 -6.57 30.11 -1.52
CA GLN A 892 -6.85 29.69 -0.15
C GLN A 892 -7.54 28.32 -0.11
N SER A 893 -7.11 27.44 0.79
CA SER A 893 -7.81 26.19 1.10
C SER A 893 -9.10 26.46 1.89
N ASN A 894 -10.22 25.91 1.42
CA ASN A 894 -11.52 25.94 2.09
C ASN A 894 -11.93 24.53 2.59
N SER A 895 -10.94 23.71 2.94
CA SER A 895 -11.14 22.37 3.51
C SER A 895 -11.89 22.43 4.85
N SER A 896 -12.67 21.41 5.15
CA SER A 896 -13.24 21.19 6.48
C SER A 896 -12.20 20.80 7.54
N ASN A 897 -10.97 20.47 7.15
CA ASN A 897 -9.87 20.17 8.06
C ASN A 897 -9.24 21.46 8.61
N GLU A 898 -9.38 21.69 9.92
CA GLU A 898 -8.92 22.90 10.61
C GLU A 898 -7.42 23.19 10.45
N THR A 899 -6.58 22.16 10.22
CA THR A 899 -5.12 22.33 10.10
C THR A 899 -4.72 23.00 8.79
N VAL A 900 -5.57 22.94 7.77
CA VAL A 900 -5.33 23.52 6.44
C VAL A 900 -6.41 24.51 6.01
N PHE A 901 -7.51 24.63 6.76
CA PHE A 901 -8.55 25.62 6.51
C PHE A 901 -8.02 27.06 6.62
N GLY A 902 -8.29 27.86 5.59
CA GLY A 902 -7.89 29.28 5.50
C GLY A 902 -6.41 29.50 5.16
N ARG A 903 -5.61 28.43 5.07
CA ARG A 903 -4.22 28.51 4.64
C ARG A 903 -4.12 28.71 3.14
N LYS A 904 -3.06 29.38 2.68
CA LYS A 904 -2.87 29.84 1.31
C LYS A 904 -1.65 29.19 0.67
N LEU A 905 -1.72 28.96 -0.65
CA LEU A 905 -0.59 28.46 -1.44
C LEU A 905 0.61 29.39 -1.30
N PHE A 906 1.78 28.83 -1.03
CA PHE A 906 2.99 29.59 -0.72
C PHE A 906 4.23 29.00 -1.38
N ALA A 907 4.93 29.78 -2.20
CA ALA A 907 6.27 29.46 -2.67
C ALA A 907 7.30 30.19 -1.82
N GLY A 908 7.84 29.51 -0.80
CA GLY A 908 8.84 30.10 0.11
C GLY A 908 10.27 30.14 -0.47
N ASN A 909 10.51 29.42 -1.56
CA ASN A 909 11.80 29.36 -2.25
C ASN A 909 11.57 29.11 -3.75
N SER A 910 12.61 29.29 -4.55
CA SER A 910 12.62 29.11 -6.00
C SER A 910 12.90 27.67 -6.45
N SER A 911 12.79 26.67 -5.57
CA SER A 911 13.12 25.28 -5.92
C SER A 911 12.07 24.66 -6.84
N ARG A 912 12.54 23.88 -7.82
CA ARG A 912 11.68 23.05 -8.70
C ARG A 912 11.40 21.68 -8.10
N GLU A 913 12.18 21.27 -7.10
CA GLU A 913 12.06 19.97 -6.42
C GLU A 913 11.38 20.06 -5.04
N ASP A 914 11.38 21.23 -4.40
CA ASP A 914 10.71 21.42 -3.12
C ASP A 914 9.20 21.67 -3.31
N TYR A 915 8.45 21.30 -2.28
CA TYR A 915 7.00 21.40 -2.27
C TYR A 915 6.58 22.87 -2.30
N VAL A 916 5.57 23.19 -3.12
CA VAL A 916 4.76 24.37 -2.86
C VAL A 916 4.01 24.15 -1.55
N GLY A 917 4.07 25.13 -0.66
CA GLY A 917 3.51 25.05 0.68
C GLY A 917 2.04 25.50 0.75
N ILE A 918 1.44 25.23 1.92
CA ILE A 918 0.13 25.72 2.37
C ILE A 918 0.34 26.36 3.76
N SER A 919 0.28 27.69 3.83
CA SER A 919 0.70 28.48 5.01
C SER A 919 -0.22 29.68 5.29
N GLY A 920 0.22 30.63 6.13
CA GLY A 920 -0.47 31.89 6.40
C GLY A 920 -1.45 31.88 7.58
N ARG A 921 -1.48 30.78 8.35
CA ARG A 921 -2.19 30.71 9.62
C ARG A 921 -1.33 30.06 10.70
N ILE A 922 -1.31 30.66 11.88
CA ILE A 922 -0.52 30.24 13.04
C ILE A 922 -1.45 29.87 14.20
N LYS A 923 -0.95 29.07 15.16
CA LYS A 923 -1.68 28.79 16.40
C LYS A 923 -1.40 29.90 17.41
N ASN A 924 -2.46 30.50 17.95
CA ASN A 924 -2.32 31.39 19.10
C ASN A 924 -2.11 30.62 20.41
N ASN A 925 -1.89 31.36 21.50
CA ASN A 925 -1.68 30.79 22.84
C ASN A 925 -2.83 29.89 23.33
N ALA A 926 -4.03 30.02 22.76
CA ALA A 926 -5.18 29.16 23.05
C ALA A 926 -5.26 27.90 22.17
N GLY A 927 -4.30 27.70 21.27
CA GLY A 927 -4.20 26.57 20.34
C GLY A 927 -5.09 26.70 19.09
N LYS A 928 -5.77 27.83 18.89
CA LYS A 928 -6.64 28.08 17.73
C LYS A 928 -5.85 28.68 16.58
N TYR A 929 -6.20 28.30 15.36
CA TYR A 929 -5.62 28.91 14.17
C TYR A 929 -6.18 30.31 13.92
N GLU A 930 -5.29 31.27 13.72
CA GLU A 930 -5.56 32.64 13.29
C GLU A 930 -4.64 33.04 12.14
N ASP A 931 -4.99 34.10 11.43
CA ASP A 931 -4.19 34.56 10.29
C ASP A 931 -2.88 35.15 10.78
N ASP A 932 -1.78 34.80 10.10
CA ASP A 932 -0.48 35.38 10.38
C ASP A 932 -0.40 36.78 9.77
N ASN A 933 -0.33 37.80 10.63
CA ASN A 933 -0.27 39.20 10.24
C ASN A 933 0.93 39.54 9.34
N ASN A 934 2.01 38.75 9.40
CA ASN A 934 3.21 38.94 8.59
C ASN A 934 3.08 38.27 7.22
N PHE A 935 2.12 37.37 7.03
CA PHE A 935 2.00 36.57 5.81
C PHE A 935 1.58 37.40 4.59
N LYS A 936 0.81 38.48 4.79
CA LYS A 936 0.45 39.41 3.70
C LYS A 936 1.68 40.09 3.09
N ASN A 937 2.79 40.22 3.81
CA ASN A 937 4.02 40.83 3.29
C ASN A 937 4.92 39.78 2.61
N LYS A 938 4.45 38.55 2.38
CA LYS A 938 5.21 37.48 1.72
C LYS A 938 4.88 37.43 0.23
N LEU A 939 5.80 37.88 -0.63
CA LEU A 939 5.61 37.84 -2.10
C LEU A 939 5.30 36.42 -2.61
N GLY A 940 5.81 35.37 -1.95
CA GLY A 940 5.56 33.97 -2.30
C GLY A 940 4.10 33.52 -2.14
N ALA A 941 3.23 34.30 -1.49
CA ALA A 941 1.81 34.01 -1.32
C ALA A 941 0.94 34.45 -2.52
N TYR A 942 1.51 35.27 -3.43
CA TYR A 942 0.79 35.88 -4.54
C TYR A 942 1.05 35.13 -5.84
N TRP A 943 -0.03 34.83 -6.55
CA TRP A 943 0.01 34.09 -7.81
C TRP A 943 -0.72 34.88 -8.89
N TYR A 944 -0.03 35.14 -10.00
CA TYR A 944 -0.68 35.60 -11.22
C TYR A 944 -1.38 34.41 -11.87
N VAL A 945 -2.70 34.46 -11.91
CA VAL A 945 -3.54 33.45 -12.55
C VAL A 945 -3.87 33.96 -13.94
N GLU A 946 -3.49 33.20 -14.96
CA GLU A 946 -3.75 33.53 -16.37
C GLU A 946 -4.64 32.47 -16.99
N LYS A 947 -5.76 32.90 -17.57
CA LYS A 947 -6.64 32.06 -18.37
C LYS A 947 -6.06 31.88 -19.77
N VAL A 948 -5.89 30.63 -20.19
CA VAL A 948 -5.42 30.21 -21.51
C VAL A 948 -6.46 29.32 -22.19
N ASP A 949 -6.30 29.02 -23.48
CA ASP A 949 -7.29 28.30 -24.30
C ASP A 949 -7.85 27.02 -23.66
N THR A 950 -6.99 26.28 -22.94
CA THR A 950 -7.33 24.97 -22.37
C THR A 950 -7.41 24.94 -20.84
N GLY A 951 -7.27 26.09 -20.15
CA GLY A 951 -7.27 26.12 -18.69
C GLY A 951 -6.62 27.37 -18.09
N TYR A 952 -5.82 27.17 -17.04
CA TYR A 952 -5.20 28.22 -16.24
C TYR A 952 -3.73 27.92 -15.95
N THR A 953 -2.89 28.94 -15.99
CA THR A 953 -1.51 28.90 -15.48
C THR A 953 -1.40 29.76 -14.22
N TYR A 954 -0.43 29.45 -13.37
CA TYR A 954 -0.26 30.08 -12.05
C TYR A 954 1.20 30.44 -11.86
N LYS A 955 1.57 31.70 -12.08
CA LYS A 955 2.96 32.18 -11.92
C LYS A 955 3.13 32.84 -10.55
N ASN A 956 4.10 32.39 -9.78
CA ASN A 956 4.38 32.97 -8.47
C ASN A 956 5.11 34.31 -8.60
N VAL A 957 4.75 35.29 -7.77
CA VAL A 957 5.34 36.65 -7.81
C VAL A 957 6.78 36.68 -7.27
N PHE A 958 7.09 35.92 -6.22
CA PHE A 958 8.43 35.90 -5.63
C PHE A 958 9.45 35.16 -6.51
N THR A 959 9.09 33.97 -6.96
CA THR A 959 10.04 33.06 -7.64
C THR A 959 10.05 33.24 -9.16
N GLY A 960 8.97 33.79 -9.73
CA GLY A 960 8.78 33.85 -11.19
C GLY A 960 8.46 32.49 -11.84
N LEU A 961 8.34 31.42 -11.05
CA LEU A 961 8.07 30.06 -11.55
C LEU A 961 6.56 29.75 -11.56
N TYR A 962 6.17 28.77 -12.38
CA TYR A 962 4.81 28.29 -12.50
C TYR A 962 4.52 27.14 -11.56
N LEU A 963 3.35 27.11 -10.93
CA LEU A 963 2.86 25.91 -10.23
C LEU A 963 2.83 24.72 -11.20
N ALA A 964 3.37 23.57 -10.80
CA ALA A 964 3.40 22.38 -11.63
C ALA A 964 3.44 21.10 -10.78
N PRO A 965 2.96 19.95 -11.28
CA PRO A 965 3.27 18.66 -10.67
C PRO A 965 4.74 18.29 -10.87
N LEU A 966 5.32 17.61 -9.87
CA LEU A 966 6.60 16.95 -10.05
C LEU A 966 6.38 15.60 -10.72
N LYS A 967 6.86 15.48 -11.97
CA LYS A 967 6.64 14.30 -12.82
C LYS A 967 6.94 12.98 -12.09
N GLY A 968 5.95 12.08 -12.10
CA GLY A 968 6.07 10.74 -11.50
C GLY A 968 6.03 10.71 -9.97
N LYS A 969 5.61 11.79 -9.32
CA LYS A 969 5.39 11.87 -7.87
C LYS A 969 4.08 12.56 -7.56
N SER A 970 3.47 12.20 -6.45
CA SER A 970 2.24 12.82 -5.96
C SER A 970 2.48 14.17 -5.25
N VAL A 971 3.23 15.07 -5.88
CA VAL A 971 3.74 16.30 -5.26
C VAL A 971 3.53 17.50 -6.18
N MET A 972 3.16 18.65 -5.60
CA MET A 972 3.12 19.93 -6.30
C MET A 972 4.38 20.74 -6.02
N THR A 973 5.05 21.18 -7.07
CA THR A 973 6.27 21.99 -7.04
C THR A 973 6.13 23.17 -8.00
N GLN A 974 7.25 23.66 -8.51
CA GLN A 974 7.34 24.77 -9.44
C GLN A 974 8.08 24.35 -10.73
N SER A 975 7.83 25.06 -11.83
CA SER A 975 8.47 24.87 -13.13
C SER A 975 8.77 26.19 -13.82
N GLU A 976 9.85 26.24 -14.60
CA GLU A 976 10.15 27.39 -15.47
C GLU A 976 9.18 27.47 -16.66
N THR A 977 8.63 26.33 -17.09
CA THR A 977 7.66 26.27 -18.19
C THR A 977 6.23 26.35 -17.64
N PRO A 978 5.34 27.15 -18.25
CA PRO A 978 3.93 27.19 -17.87
C PRO A 978 3.31 25.79 -17.91
N TYR A 979 2.57 25.43 -16.84
CA TYR A 979 1.76 24.23 -16.80
C TYR A 979 0.28 24.62 -16.69
N VAL A 980 -0.55 23.98 -17.50
CA VAL A 980 -1.97 24.31 -17.62
C VAL A 980 -2.81 23.36 -16.78
N PHE A 981 -3.56 23.91 -15.82
CA PHE A 981 -4.57 23.18 -15.05
C PHE A 981 -5.97 23.51 -15.56
N THR A 982 -6.92 22.59 -15.39
CA THR A 982 -8.34 22.93 -15.51
C THR A 982 -8.94 23.21 -14.14
N LEU A 983 -10.01 24.00 -14.12
CA LEU A 983 -10.83 24.24 -12.93
C LEU A 983 -12.19 23.59 -13.12
N ARG A 984 -12.73 23.03 -12.03
CA ARG A 984 -14.12 22.58 -11.97
C ARG A 984 -14.74 22.98 -10.63
N PHE A 985 -16.06 23.06 -10.58
CA PHE A 985 -16.78 23.29 -9.34
C PHE A 985 -16.48 22.18 -8.31
N ALA A 986 -16.10 22.59 -7.08
CA ALA A 986 -15.77 21.64 -6.02
C ALA A 986 -17.00 20.94 -5.41
N LYS A 987 -18.23 21.23 -5.86
CA LYS A 987 -19.49 20.89 -5.16
C LYS A 987 -19.63 21.61 -3.82
N THR A 988 -19.10 22.81 -3.73
CA THR A 988 -19.26 23.72 -2.59
C THR A 988 -19.16 25.14 -3.13
N ALA A 989 -20.15 25.97 -2.82
CA ALA A 989 -20.19 27.36 -3.24
C ALA A 989 -18.88 28.10 -2.93
N GLY A 990 -18.42 28.91 -3.88
CA GLY A 990 -17.18 29.67 -3.78
C GLY A 990 -15.90 28.87 -4.03
N CYS A 991 -15.96 27.56 -4.30
CA CYS A 991 -14.80 26.68 -4.33
C CYS A 991 -14.59 25.96 -5.66
N PHE A 992 -13.32 25.75 -6.00
CA PHE A 992 -12.87 25.00 -7.16
C PHE A 992 -11.97 23.85 -6.75
N ASN A 993 -11.92 22.81 -7.60
CA ASN A 993 -10.78 21.91 -7.63
C ASN A 993 -9.83 22.36 -8.73
N ILE A 994 -8.53 22.39 -8.42
CA ILE A 994 -7.46 22.57 -9.41
C ILE A 994 -7.09 21.18 -9.94
N VAL A 995 -7.24 20.98 -11.25
CA VAL A 995 -7.19 19.66 -11.89
C VAL A 995 -6.03 19.57 -12.88
N LEU A 996 -5.23 18.54 -12.72
CA LEU A 996 -4.08 18.21 -13.55
C LEU A 996 -4.51 17.47 -14.82
N SER A 997 -3.67 17.56 -15.87
CA SER A 997 -3.71 16.63 -16.99
C SER A 997 -3.52 15.19 -16.51
N LYS A 998 -4.35 14.27 -17.00
CA LYS A 998 -4.25 12.83 -16.67
C LYS A 998 -2.89 12.22 -17.07
N ASN A 999 -2.25 12.75 -18.10
CA ASN A 999 -0.98 12.22 -18.59
C ASN A 999 0.20 12.57 -17.68
N ASP A 1000 0.05 13.60 -16.85
CA ASP A 1000 1.10 14.14 -15.99
C ASP A 1000 0.86 13.80 -14.51
N ALA A 1001 -0.30 13.19 -14.20
CA ALA A 1001 -0.67 12.74 -12.88
C ALA A 1001 0.04 11.43 -12.48
N ASP A 1002 0.36 11.32 -11.20
CA ASP A 1002 0.82 10.08 -10.60
C ASP A 1002 -0.36 9.12 -10.42
N GLY A 1003 -0.57 8.24 -11.40
CA GLY A 1003 -1.74 7.37 -11.45
C GLY A 1003 -3.03 8.17 -11.64
N ASN A 1004 -3.98 8.00 -10.71
CA ASN A 1004 -5.26 8.71 -10.75
C ASN A 1004 -5.24 10.03 -9.96
N ASN A 1005 -4.08 10.47 -9.46
CA ASN A 1005 -3.97 11.65 -8.59
C ASN A 1005 -4.01 12.97 -9.38
N ILE A 1006 -5.21 13.35 -9.84
CA ILE A 1006 -5.41 14.50 -10.73
C ILE A 1006 -5.81 15.80 -10.01
N PHE A 1007 -5.97 15.81 -8.69
CA PHE A 1007 -6.43 17.01 -7.95
C PHE A 1007 -5.31 17.58 -7.09
N ALA A 1008 -5.07 18.90 -7.15
CA ALA A 1008 -4.26 19.55 -6.12
C ALA A 1008 -4.95 19.41 -4.75
N ASN A 1009 -4.17 19.22 -3.69
CA ASN A 1009 -4.67 18.89 -2.37
C ASN A 1009 -3.77 19.48 -1.28
N ALA A 1010 -4.37 20.19 -0.32
CA ALA A 1010 -3.69 20.74 0.85
C ALA A 1010 -3.49 19.64 1.92
N GLN A 1011 -2.28 19.10 2.05
CA GLN A 1011 -2.03 17.94 2.90
C GLN A 1011 -2.00 18.33 4.40
N PRO A 1012 -2.93 17.79 5.22
CA PRO A 1012 -2.98 18.08 6.66
C PRO A 1012 -1.68 17.72 7.39
N GLY A 1013 -1.30 18.55 8.36
CA GLY A 1013 -0.16 18.29 9.25
C GLY A 1013 1.24 18.43 8.62
N THR A 1014 1.35 18.61 7.30
CA THR A 1014 2.65 18.75 6.62
C THR A 1014 2.95 20.17 6.14
N GLY A 1015 1.91 20.96 5.87
CA GLY A 1015 2.06 22.28 5.26
C GLY A 1015 2.42 22.22 3.77
N HIS A 1016 2.23 21.06 3.11
CA HIS A 1016 2.57 20.85 1.71
C HIS A 1016 1.33 20.78 0.80
N LEU A 1017 1.50 21.17 -0.46
CA LEU A 1017 0.56 20.93 -1.54
C LEU A 1017 0.96 19.64 -2.30
N VAL A 1018 0.01 18.74 -2.47
CA VAL A 1018 0.21 17.42 -3.11
C VAL A 1018 -0.87 17.15 -4.15
N THR A 1019 -0.79 16.02 -4.83
CA THR A 1019 -1.85 15.55 -5.73
C THR A 1019 -2.66 14.41 -5.12
N TRP A 1020 -3.96 14.33 -5.41
CA TRP A 1020 -4.89 13.35 -4.85
C TRP A 1020 -5.85 12.76 -5.89
N ASN A 1021 -6.36 11.54 -5.66
CA ASN A 1021 -7.21 10.81 -6.62
C ASN A 1021 -8.70 11.14 -6.57
N ALA A 1022 -9.14 11.85 -5.54
CA ALA A 1022 -10.53 12.21 -5.33
C ALA A 1022 -10.66 13.68 -4.92
N ALA A 1023 -11.77 14.29 -5.30
CA ALA A 1023 -12.13 15.63 -4.87
C ALA A 1023 -13.65 15.78 -4.85
N SER A 1024 -14.23 16.15 -3.71
CA SER A 1024 -15.65 16.44 -3.56
C SER A 1024 -15.93 17.28 -2.30
N GLY A 1025 -16.77 18.30 -2.44
CA GLY A 1025 -17.23 19.14 -1.33
C GLY A 1025 -16.09 19.97 -0.71
N LYS A 1026 -16.11 20.08 0.62
CA LYS A 1026 -15.07 20.74 1.45
C LYS A 1026 -13.96 19.77 1.88
N ASP A 1027 -13.50 18.92 0.97
CA ASP A 1027 -12.29 18.15 1.25
C ASP A 1027 -11.02 19.01 1.06
N ASN A 1028 -9.86 18.39 1.22
CA ASN A 1028 -8.56 19.06 1.12
C ASN A 1028 -8.22 19.57 -0.30
N SER A 1029 -9.05 19.27 -1.30
CA SER A 1029 -8.87 19.71 -2.69
C SER A 1029 -9.76 20.93 -3.04
N ALA A 1030 -10.44 21.53 -2.07
CA ALA A 1030 -11.31 22.69 -2.25
C ALA A 1030 -10.54 24.02 -2.06
N PHE A 1031 -10.45 24.82 -3.12
CA PHE A 1031 -9.73 26.09 -3.12
C PHE A 1031 -10.62 27.28 -3.50
N GLN A 1032 -10.38 28.40 -2.82
CA GLN A 1032 -10.94 29.72 -3.12
C GLN A 1032 -9.86 30.59 -3.76
N PHE A 1033 -10.28 31.40 -4.72
CA PHE A 1033 -9.45 32.42 -5.35
C PHE A 1033 -9.78 33.76 -4.73
N ILE A 1034 -8.86 34.33 -3.95
CA ILE A 1034 -9.04 35.63 -3.31
C ILE A 1034 -8.28 36.65 -4.14
N VAL A 1035 -8.98 37.60 -4.75
CA VAL A 1035 -8.35 38.71 -5.47
C VAL A 1035 -7.42 39.44 -4.51
N ALA A 1036 -6.17 39.65 -4.92
CA ALA A 1036 -5.16 40.30 -4.09
C ALA A 1036 -4.29 41.20 -4.96
N ASP A 1037 -3.80 42.30 -4.39
CA ASP A 1037 -2.88 43.21 -5.07
C ASP A 1037 -1.50 43.15 -4.38
N PRO A 1038 -0.46 42.59 -5.04
CA PRO A 1038 0.88 42.56 -4.49
C PRO A 1038 1.63 43.89 -4.63
N THR A 1039 1.06 44.92 -5.27
CA THR A 1039 1.72 46.21 -5.53
C THR A 1039 2.25 46.84 -4.25
N ASP A 1040 1.45 46.85 -3.18
CA ASP A 1040 1.86 47.41 -1.87
C ASP A 1040 3.05 46.66 -1.25
N VAL A 1041 3.17 45.35 -1.50
CA VAL A 1041 4.27 44.52 -0.98
C VAL A 1041 5.55 44.76 -1.77
N VAL A 1042 5.44 45.03 -3.08
CA VAL A 1042 6.58 45.41 -3.91
C VAL A 1042 7.07 46.81 -3.55
N THR A 1043 6.16 47.77 -3.31
CA THR A 1043 6.52 49.17 -3.06
C THR A 1043 6.90 49.49 -1.62
N ASN A 1044 6.31 48.80 -0.63
CA ASN A 1044 6.56 49.07 0.80
C ASN A 1044 7.40 47.99 1.51
N GLY A 1045 7.96 47.06 0.75
CA GLY A 1045 8.85 46.01 1.24
C GLY A 1045 8.16 44.69 1.56
N PHE A 1046 8.94 43.61 1.48
CA PHE A 1046 8.51 42.23 1.67
C PHE A 1046 9.27 41.57 2.82
N ASN A 1047 8.64 40.59 3.47
CA ASN A 1047 9.25 39.82 4.55
C ASN A 1047 9.92 38.56 4.00
N TYR A 1048 11.19 38.34 4.34
CA TYR A 1048 11.94 37.11 4.05
C TYR A 1048 12.22 36.34 5.34
N ASP A 1049 12.00 35.02 5.37
CA ASP A 1049 12.18 34.21 6.58
C ASP A 1049 13.66 33.95 6.89
N LEU A 1050 14.02 34.02 8.17
CA LEU A 1050 15.38 33.79 8.66
C LEU A 1050 15.56 32.35 9.17
N GLN A 1051 16.68 31.72 8.82
CA GLN A 1051 17.10 30.41 9.36
C GLN A 1051 17.69 30.53 10.76
N SER A 1052 18.31 31.68 11.06
CA SER A 1052 18.78 32.04 12.40
C SER A 1052 18.47 33.50 12.68
N THR A 1053 17.98 33.79 13.89
CA THR A 1053 17.69 35.15 14.34
C THR A 1053 18.91 35.84 14.95
N THR A 1054 19.96 35.09 15.30
CA THR A 1054 21.14 35.59 16.03
C THR A 1054 22.47 35.37 15.33
N ASN A 1055 22.57 34.38 14.43
CA ASN A 1055 23.84 33.99 13.79
C ASN A 1055 23.79 34.15 12.27
N ALA A 1056 24.96 34.18 11.65
CA ALA A 1056 25.13 34.41 10.22
C ALA A 1056 24.44 33.33 9.35
N GLN A 1057 23.97 33.72 8.16
CA GLN A 1057 23.34 32.82 7.20
C GLN A 1057 23.57 33.28 5.75
N ILE A 1058 23.41 32.36 4.79
CA ILE A 1058 23.58 32.69 3.36
C ILE A 1058 22.20 32.88 2.74
N MET A 1059 22.04 33.94 1.95
CA MET A 1059 20.81 34.24 1.23
C MET A 1059 21.10 34.47 -0.26
N THR A 1060 20.24 33.93 -1.12
CA THR A 1060 20.24 34.14 -2.57
C THR A 1060 18.84 34.52 -3.04
N PHE A 1061 18.71 35.68 -3.69
CA PHE A 1061 17.41 36.23 -4.09
C PHE A 1061 17.17 36.10 -5.60
N PRO A 1062 15.92 35.86 -6.05
CA PRO A 1062 15.59 35.74 -7.46
C PRO A 1062 15.48 37.11 -8.18
N PHE A 1063 15.60 38.23 -7.48
CA PHE A 1063 15.59 39.58 -8.06
C PHE A 1063 16.52 40.49 -7.25
N ALA A 1064 16.83 41.67 -7.79
CA ALA A 1064 17.68 42.63 -7.10
C ALA A 1064 16.97 43.26 -5.91
N VAL A 1065 17.66 43.38 -4.79
CA VAL A 1065 17.16 43.94 -3.52
C VAL A 1065 17.95 45.21 -3.23
N GLU A 1066 17.26 46.26 -2.79
CA GLU A 1066 17.91 47.52 -2.40
C GLU A 1066 18.93 47.28 -1.29
N LYS A 1067 19.96 48.13 -1.23
CA LYS A 1067 20.96 48.12 -0.15
C LYS A 1067 20.29 47.96 1.21
N HIS A 1068 20.76 46.97 1.97
CA HIS A 1068 20.33 46.72 3.35
C HIS A 1068 21.55 46.50 4.25
N ASP A 1069 21.45 46.94 5.50
CA ASP A 1069 22.50 46.76 6.49
C ASP A 1069 22.72 45.28 6.84
N ASN A 1070 23.94 44.97 7.27
CA ASN A 1070 24.37 43.65 7.73
C ASN A 1070 24.42 42.53 6.67
N PHE A 1071 24.46 42.88 5.38
CA PHE A 1071 24.91 41.99 4.32
C PHE A 1071 26.41 42.11 4.07
N TYR A 1072 27.05 40.98 3.76
CA TYR A 1072 28.49 40.87 3.60
C TYR A 1072 28.87 39.99 2.41
N THR A 1073 30.05 40.27 1.85
CA THR A 1073 30.75 39.45 0.86
C THR A 1073 31.97 38.76 1.49
N VAL A 1074 32.47 37.69 0.87
CA VAL A 1074 33.63 36.94 1.37
C VAL A 1074 34.93 37.57 0.87
N ILE A 1075 35.87 37.84 1.77
CA ILE A 1075 37.24 38.24 1.44
C ILE A 1075 38.09 37.00 1.17
N GLY A 1076 38.07 36.04 2.11
CA GLY A 1076 38.87 34.81 2.06
C GLY A 1076 38.95 34.11 3.41
N GLN A 1077 39.80 33.10 3.53
CA GLN A 1077 40.06 32.37 4.77
C GLN A 1077 41.43 32.74 5.35
N ASP A 1078 41.49 33.07 6.64
CA ASP A 1078 42.72 33.45 7.35
C ASP A 1078 43.54 32.24 7.86
N ALA A 1079 44.70 32.50 8.46
CA ALA A 1079 45.60 31.48 9.00
C ALA A 1079 45.01 30.68 10.20
N ASN A 1080 43.99 31.22 10.87
CA ASN A 1080 43.26 30.56 11.94
C ASN A 1080 42.02 29.81 11.42
N ASN A 1081 41.85 29.75 10.10
CA ASN A 1081 40.70 29.22 9.37
C ASN A 1081 39.42 30.06 9.47
N ASN A 1082 39.42 31.29 9.98
CA ASN A 1082 38.19 32.11 9.96
C ASN A 1082 37.91 32.60 8.54
N ILE A 1083 36.62 32.63 8.17
CA ILE A 1083 36.15 33.29 6.95
C ILE A 1083 36.02 34.77 7.27
N GLN A 1084 36.83 35.59 6.61
CA GLN A 1084 36.83 37.04 6.75
C GLN A 1084 35.79 37.65 5.79
N LEU A 1085 34.94 38.53 6.31
CA LEU A 1085 33.81 39.11 5.59
C LEU A 1085 33.97 40.62 5.43
N LYS A 1086 33.58 41.16 4.28
CA LYS A 1086 33.51 42.61 4.02
C LYS A 1086 32.06 43.05 3.97
N ARG A 1087 31.69 44.10 4.72
CA ARG A 1087 30.35 44.69 4.67
C ARG A 1087 30.06 45.14 3.24
N TYR A 1088 28.90 44.76 2.75
CA TYR A 1088 28.45 45.10 1.41
C TYR A 1088 27.53 46.31 1.48
N GLU A 1089 27.84 47.36 0.70
CA GLU A 1089 27.22 48.68 0.82
C GLU A 1089 26.46 49.13 -0.44
N GLU A 1090 26.26 48.22 -1.39
CA GLU A 1090 25.53 48.45 -2.64
C GLU A 1090 24.23 47.62 -2.67
N ASP A 1091 23.45 47.75 -3.74
CA ASP A 1091 22.29 46.88 -3.99
C ASP A 1091 22.71 45.41 -4.16
N LEU A 1092 21.88 44.49 -3.64
CA LEU A 1092 22.08 43.05 -3.78
C LEU A 1092 21.64 42.61 -5.18
N GLU A 1093 22.51 41.91 -5.89
CA GLU A 1093 22.26 41.45 -7.25
C GLU A 1093 21.45 40.14 -7.28
N ALA A 1094 20.57 40.01 -8.27
CA ALA A 1094 19.76 38.81 -8.46
C ALA A 1094 20.66 37.58 -8.73
N GLY A 1095 20.36 36.45 -8.08
CA GLY A 1095 21.09 35.20 -8.23
C GLY A 1095 22.46 35.14 -7.54
N GLN A 1096 22.91 36.24 -6.93
CA GLN A 1096 24.15 36.29 -6.14
C GLN A 1096 23.89 35.90 -4.68
N ALA A 1097 24.82 35.16 -4.08
CA ALA A 1097 24.78 34.84 -2.66
C ALA A 1097 25.50 35.90 -1.83
N TYR A 1098 24.91 36.21 -0.69
CA TYR A 1098 25.45 37.11 0.33
C TYR A 1098 25.37 36.46 1.72
N VAL A 1099 26.27 36.85 2.62
CA VAL A 1099 26.17 36.47 4.03
C VAL A 1099 25.40 37.56 4.77
N TYR A 1100 24.27 37.21 5.36
CA TYR A 1100 23.54 38.09 6.27
C TYR A 1100 23.89 37.76 7.71
N VAL A 1101 24.22 38.80 8.50
CA VAL A 1101 24.47 38.68 9.93
C VAL A 1101 23.35 39.42 10.66
N PRO A 1102 22.46 38.73 11.42
CA PRO A 1102 21.42 39.42 12.17
C PRO A 1102 21.98 40.46 13.15
N GLU A 1103 21.21 41.52 13.40
CA GLU A 1103 21.58 42.51 14.41
C GLU A 1103 21.60 41.89 15.81
N THR A 1104 22.51 42.38 16.65
CA THR A 1104 22.61 41.94 18.04
C THR A 1104 21.28 42.13 18.76
N GLY A 1105 20.71 41.05 19.27
CA GLY A 1105 19.43 41.07 19.99
C GLY A 1105 18.18 40.90 19.12
N ASN A 1106 18.33 40.63 17.81
CA ASN A 1106 17.20 40.34 16.95
C ASN A 1106 16.41 39.10 17.43
N THR A 1107 15.12 39.29 17.67
CA THR A 1107 14.17 38.23 18.07
C THR A 1107 13.22 37.83 16.94
N ASP A 1108 13.18 38.60 15.86
CA ASP A 1108 12.27 38.35 14.74
C ASP A 1108 12.80 37.22 13.86
N ASN A 1109 11.89 36.33 13.45
CA ASN A 1109 12.17 35.21 12.56
C ASN A 1109 12.09 35.57 11.07
N PHE A 1110 11.99 36.87 10.75
CA PHE A 1110 11.98 37.40 9.41
C PHE A 1110 12.80 38.70 9.33
N ILE A 1111 13.15 39.11 8.12
CA ILE A 1111 13.71 40.42 7.80
C ILE A 1111 12.83 41.10 6.76
N GLN A 1112 12.60 42.40 6.90
CA GLN A 1112 11.93 43.20 5.88
C GLN A 1112 12.96 43.73 4.88
N LEU A 1113 12.72 43.50 3.59
CA LEU A 1113 13.59 43.88 2.48
C LEU A 1113 12.81 44.66 1.44
N PHE A 1114 13.49 45.45 0.61
CA PHE A 1114 12.89 46.26 -0.45
C PHE A 1114 13.44 45.81 -1.80
N SER A 1115 12.57 45.54 -2.78
CA SER A 1115 13.02 45.23 -4.13
C SER A 1115 13.52 46.50 -4.82
N LYS A 1116 14.60 46.40 -5.60
CA LYS A 1116 15.07 47.53 -6.44
C LYS A 1116 14.06 47.92 -7.52
N ALA A 1117 13.19 46.99 -7.92
CA ALA A 1117 12.11 47.24 -8.86
C ALA A 1117 11.00 48.08 -8.20
N ALA A 1118 10.65 49.20 -8.83
CA ALA A 1118 9.57 50.08 -8.35
C ALA A 1118 8.16 49.60 -8.74
N THR A 1119 8.07 48.66 -9.70
CA THR A 1119 6.80 48.10 -10.16
C THR A 1119 6.86 46.58 -10.22
N LEU A 1120 5.69 45.94 -10.11
CA LEU A 1120 5.54 44.50 -10.19
C LEU A 1120 6.00 43.92 -11.54
N ALA A 1121 5.83 44.68 -12.64
CA ALA A 1121 6.29 44.27 -13.96
C ALA A 1121 7.82 44.26 -14.06
N ASP A 1122 8.49 45.17 -13.35
CA ASP A 1122 9.95 45.32 -13.35
C ASP A 1122 10.65 44.33 -12.39
N LEU A 1123 9.92 43.68 -11.47
CA LEU A 1123 10.48 42.75 -10.50
C LEU A 1123 11.22 41.58 -11.18
N ASN A 1124 10.69 41.11 -12.31
CA ASN A 1124 11.25 40.09 -13.21
C ASN A 1124 12.14 39.02 -12.53
N PRO A 1125 11.57 38.17 -11.64
CA PRO A 1125 12.36 37.17 -10.92
C PRO A 1125 13.03 36.17 -11.86
N ILE A 1126 14.26 35.77 -11.53
CA ILE A 1126 15.08 34.80 -12.26
C ILE A 1126 15.25 33.50 -11.48
N HIS A 1127 15.42 32.40 -12.21
CA HIS A 1127 15.83 31.10 -11.66
C HIS A 1127 17.20 30.68 -12.18
N LYS A 1128 18.17 31.60 -12.09
CA LYS A 1128 19.53 31.40 -12.59
C LYS A 1128 20.56 31.93 -11.60
N GLU A 1129 21.37 31.03 -11.06
CA GLU A 1129 22.48 31.35 -10.14
C GLU A 1129 23.55 32.19 -10.85
N ALA A 1130 24.07 33.18 -10.13
CA ALA A 1130 25.26 33.93 -10.53
C ALA A 1130 26.54 33.08 -10.34
N ALA A 1131 27.65 33.54 -10.90
CA ALA A 1131 28.95 32.90 -10.66
C ALA A 1131 29.36 33.04 -9.18
N ALA A 1132 30.03 32.02 -8.63
CA ALA A 1132 30.54 32.08 -7.27
C ALA A 1132 31.56 33.22 -7.10
N VAL A 1133 31.43 33.99 -6.01
CA VAL A 1133 32.32 35.11 -5.69
C VAL A 1133 33.17 34.74 -4.48
N ASN A 1134 34.50 34.73 -4.65
CA ASN A 1134 35.47 34.33 -3.62
C ASN A 1134 35.11 33.02 -2.90
N GLY A 1135 34.55 32.08 -3.66
CA GLY A 1135 34.16 30.76 -3.18
C GLY A 1135 32.79 30.69 -2.51
N LEU A 1136 32.07 31.80 -2.30
CA LEU A 1136 30.65 31.77 -1.91
C LEU A 1136 29.78 31.42 -3.12
N VAL A 1137 29.10 30.28 -3.06
CA VAL A 1137 28.31 29.72 -4.17
C VAL A 1137 26.81 29.89 -3.89
N PRO A 1138 26.05 30.59 -4.75
CA PRO A 1138 24.59 30.69 -4.64
C PRO A 1138 23.88 29.40 -5.02
N THR A 1139 22.70 29.17 -4.45
CA THR A 1139 21.85 28.02 -4.80
C THR A 1139 20.37 28.38 -4.79
N PHE A 1140 19.64 28.09 -5.87
CA PHE A 1140 18.16 28.17 -5.88
C PHE A 1140 17.47 26.83 -5.63
N GLU A 1141 18.19 25.71 -5.80
CA GLU A 1141 17.68 24.37 -5.50
C GLU A 1141 18.21 23.86 -4.17
N THR A 1142 17.48 22.94 -3.54
CA THR A 1142 18.04 22.15 -2.43
C THR A 1142 19.07 21.17 -2.98
N ILE A 1143 20.36 21.50 -2.88
CA ILE A 1143 21.43 20.72 -3.48
C ILE A 1143 22.22 19.89 -2.47
N LYS A 1144 22.72 18.75 -2.93
CA LYS A 1144 23.76 17.98 -2.24
C LYS A 1144 25.13 18.59 -2.54
N ILE A 1145 25.91 18.86 -1.49
CA ILE A 1145 27.26 19.44 -1.63
C ILE A 1145 28.35 18.36 -1.53
N ALA A 1146 29.49 18.62 -2.16
CA ALA A 1146 30.67 17.76 -2.05
C ALA A 1146 31.27 17.82 -0.63
N GLU A 1147 32.07 16.83 -0.25
CA GLU A 1147 32.79 16.82 1.04
C GLU A 1147 33.85 17.94 1.08
N ASN A 1148 34.18 18.42 2.28
CA ASN A 1148 35.14 19.51 2.52
C ASN A 1148 34.77 20.89 1.93
N ASN A 1149 33.49 21.11 1.62
CA ASN A 1149 32.90 22.44 1.44
C ASN A 1149 32.41 22.97 2.79
N GLY A 1150 32.33 24.28 2.97
CA GLY A 1150 31.79 24.89 4.18
C GLY A 1150 30.27 25.01 4.14
N LYS A 1151 29.61 24.49 5.17
CA LYS A 1151 28.19 24.78 5.49
C LYS A 1151 28.07 25.21 6.95
N PHE A 1152 27.05 25.98 7.29
CA PHE A 1152 26.74 26.26 8.69
C PHE A 1152 26.39 24.99 9.46
N ASN A 1153 26.79 24.94 10.72
CA ASN A 1153 26.25 23.98 11.68
C ASN A 1153 24.79 24.34 12.03
N SER A 1154 24.10 23.47 12.78
CA SER A 1154 22.66 23.58 13.00
C SER A 1154 22.20 24.87 13.68
N ASP A 1155 23.02 25.47 14.55
CA ASP A 1155 22.70 26.74 15.22
C ASP A 1155 23.31 27.96 14.50
N HIS A 1156 24.00 27.74 13.38
CA HIS A 1156 24.69 28.74 12.57
C HIS A 1156 25.87 29.46 13.26
N SER A 1157 26.32 29.00 14.43
CA SER A 1157 27.45 29.63 15.16
C SER A 1157 28.81 29.46 14.49
N LYS A 1158 28.98 28.44 13.64
CA LYS A 1158 30.23 28.18 12.89
C LYS A 1158 30.00 27.45 11.59
N VAL A 1159 30.99 27.52 10.71
CA VAL A 1159 31.01 26.76 9.46
C VAL A 1159 31.79 25.47 9.65
N LEU A 1160 31.20 24.35 9.22
CA LEU A 1160 31.80 23.04 9.25
C LEU A 1160 32.13 22.58 7.83
N LEU A 1161 33.27 21.92 7.67
CA LEU A 1161 33.58 21.12 6.50
C LEU A 1161 32.52 20.03 6.35
N SER A 1162 31.94 19.93 5.16
CA SER A 1162 30.86 19.02 4.84
C SER A 1162 31.33 17.58 4.81
N GLU A 1163 30.50 16.70 5.38
CA GLU A 1163 30.63 15.25 5.30
C GLU A 1163 29.71 14.71 4.20
N LYS A 1164 29.84 13.41 3.90
CA LYS A 1164 29.12 12.75 2.81
C LYS A 1164 27.59 12.91 2.96
N ASP A 1165 26.93 13.14 1.84
CA ASP A 1165 25.45 13.20 1.70
C ASP A 1165 24.78 14.42 2.35
N GLU A 1166 25.55 15.43 2.80
CA GLU A 1166 25.00 16.68 3.31
C GLU A 1166 24.43 17.57 2.19
N LYS A 1167 23.37 18.32 2.53
CA LYS A 1167 22.66 19.23 1.63
C LYS A 1167 22.62 20.65 2.20
N VAL A 1168 22.39 21.63 1.33
CA VAL A 1168 22.02 23.00 1.70
C VAL A 1168 20.62 23.34 1.16
N PRO A 1169 19.82 24.15 1.87
CA PRO A 1169 18.46 24.50 1.43
C PRO A 1169 18.44 25.42 0.19
N ALA A 1170 17.33 25.40 -0.54
CA ALA A 1170 17.05 26.35 -1.62
C ALA A 1170 17.11 27.83 -1.16
N ASN A 1171 17.44 28.74 -2.08
CA ASN A 1171 17.65 30.18 -1.86
C ASN A 1171 18.71 30.53 -0.81
N THR A 1172 19.65 29.62 -0.56
CA THR A 1172 20.82 29.85 0.29
C THR A 1172 22.12 29.78 -0.52
N GLY A 1173 23.18 29.19 0.03
CA GLY A 1173 24.42 28.91 -0.64
C GLY A 1173 25.37 28.10 0.24
N TYR A 1174 26.60 27.93 -0.22
CA TYR A 1174 27.66 27.25 0.55
C TYR A 1174 29.04 27.84 0.22
N PHE A 1175 30.02 27.55 1.07
CA PHE A 1175 31.40 27.94 0.85
C PHE A 1175 32.15 26.82 0.12
N SER A 1176 32.57 27.07 -1.11
CA SER A 1176 33.53 26.26 -1.84
C SER A 1176 34.97 26.74 -1.52
N LYS A 1177 35.95 26.41 -2.36
CA LYS A 1177 37.35 26.82 -2.13
C LYS A 1177 37.46 28.34 -1.98
N LEU A 1178 37.84 28.79 -0.79
CA LEU A 1178 38.04 30.21 -0.48
C LEU A 1178 39.48 30.64 -0.83
N PRO A 1179 39.70 31.89 -1.28
CA PRO A 1179 41.05 32.46 -1.36
C PRO A 1179 41.64 32.62 0.04
N THR A 1180 42.97 32.51 0.17
CA THR A 1180 43.66 32.83 1.44
C THR A 1180 43.75 34.34 1.59
N THR A 1181 43.54 34.84 2.81
CA THR A 1181 43.68 36.28 3.11
C THR A 1181 44.41 36.53 4.41
N THR A 1182 45.07 37.69 4.50
CA THR A 1182 45.61 38.26 5.74
C THR A 1182 44.84 39.53 6.16
N GLU A 1183 43.87 39.95 5.36
CA GLU A 1183 43.01 41.10 5.64
C GLU A 1183 41.96 40.70 6.68
N THR A 1184 41.89 41.46 7.78
CA THR A 1184 40.83 41.34 8.78
C THR A 1184 39.57 42.01 8.23
N GLY A 1185 38.49 41.23 8.12
CA GLY A 1185 37.20 41.70 7.65
C GLY A 1185 36.45 42.54 8.70
N ASP A 1186 35.34 43.14 8.27
CA ASP A 1186 34.40 43.86 9.14
C ASP A 1186 33.65 42.90 10.08
N ALA A 1187 33.55 41.62 9.68
CA ALA A 1187 33.06 40.51 10.48
C ALA A 1187 33.83 39.22 10.14
N GLN A 1188 33.73 38.20 10.98
CA GLN A 1188 34.35 36.89 10.73
C GLN A 1188 33.46 35.73 11.17
N ILE A 1189 33.56 34.60 10.46
CA ILE A 1189 32.89 33.34 10.82
C ILE A 1189 33.95 32.28 11.11
N ALA A 1190 33.88 31.66 12.29
CA ALA A 1190 34.78 30.57 12.64
C ALA A 1190 34.52 29.32 11.78
N THR A 1191 35.58 28.59 11.42
CA THR A 1191 35.46 27.28 10.76
C THR A 1191 36.27 26.22 11.50
N ASN A 1192 35.88 24.95 11.33
CA ASN A 1192 36.62 23.82 11.89
C ASN A 1192 37.83 23.36 11.04
N GLY A 1193 38.18 24.11 9.98
CA GLY A 1193 39.32 23.77 9.14
C GLY A 1193 39.31 24.49 7.79
N THR A 1194 40.38 24.27 7.01
CA THR A 1194 40.54 24.90 5.70
C THR A 1194 39.52 24.37 4.69
N ILE A 1195 38.76 25.27 4.07
CA ILE A 1195 37.75 24.90 3.06
C ILE A 1195 38.44 24.74 1.71
N THR A 1196 38.64 23.48 1.29
CA THR A 1196 39.43 23.15 0.11
C THR A 1196 38.60 22.77 -1.11
N GLY A 1197 37.37 22.28 -0.91
CA GLY A 1197 36.52 21.72 -1.97
C GLY A 1197 37.12 20.48 -2.67
N ILE A 1198 38.16 19.86 -2.08
CA ILE A 1198 38.82 18.68 -2.62
C ILE A 1198 38.44 17.47 -1.76
N ASN A 1199 37.83 16.45 -2.36
CA ASN A 1199 37.64 15.15 -1.69
C ASN A 1199 39.01 14.56 -1.36
N ALA A 1200 39.35 14.44 -0.08
CA ALA A 1200 40.52 13.68 0.34
C ALA A 1200 40.27 12.20 0.03
N LEU A 1201 40.94 11.67 -1.00
CA LEU A 1201 40.91 10.25 -1.29
C LEU A 1201 41.72 9.51 -0.22
N ILE A 1202 41.03 8.91 0.75
CA ILE A 1202 41.61 7.90 1.63
C ILE A 1202 41.90 6.67 0.75
N PHE A 1203 43.17 6.34 0.58
CA PHE A 1203 43.61 5.16 -0.13
C PHE A 1203 43.20 3.89 0.64
N ASN A 1204 42.10 3.25 0.21
CA ASN A 1204 41.84 1.86 0.58
C ASN A 1204 42.74 0.95 -0.28
N ASN A 1205 43.81 0.45 0.34
CA ASN A 1205 44.92 -0.31 -0.25
C ASN A 1205 44.54 -1.59 -1.03
N ALA A 1206 43.28 -2.02 -1.04
CA ALA A 1206 42.89 -3.31 -1.64
C ALA A 1206 42.70 -3.29 -3.18
N LYS A 1207 42.43 -2.12 -3.81
CA LYS A 1207 42.12 -2.05 -5.26
C LYS A 1207 43.22 -1.49 -6.15
N ALA A 1208 44.32 -0.97 -5.59
CA ALA A 1208 45.45 -0.43 -6.38
C ALA A 1208 46.30 -1.55 -7.02
N ALA A 1209 46.21 -2.78 -6.52
CA ALA A 1209 47.03 -3.91 -6.97
C ALA A 1209 46.65 -4.44 -8.37
N ALA A 1210 45.43 -4.19 -8.87
CA ALA A 1210 44.96 -4.82 -10.11
C ALA A 1210 45.52 -4.21 -11.41
N LYS A 1211 45.94 -2.93 -11.42
CA LYS A 1211 46.50 -2.28 -12.62
C LYS A 1211 47.88 -1.63 -12.43
N GLY A 1212 48.41 -1.62 -11.20
CA GLY A 1212 49.68 -0.97 -10.87
C GLY A 1212 49.57 0.55 -10.70
N ILE A 1213 50.55 1.13 -9.99
CA ILE A 1213 50.72 2.57 -9.81
C ILE A 1213 51.83 3.01 -10.76
N TYR A 1214 51.65 4.12 -11.46
CA TYR A 1214 52.67 4.67 -12.37
C TYR A 1214 53.03 6.10 -11.98
N THR A 1215 54.27 6.51 -12.20
CA THR A 1215 54.61 7.94 -12.26
C THR A 1215 53.90 8.59 -13.45
N ILE A 1216 53.81 9.92 -13.49
CA ILE A 1216 53.30 10.64 -14.68
C ILE A 1216 54.05 10.30 -15.97
N SER A 1217 55.29 9.82 -15.86
CA SER A 1217 56.14 9.40 -16.98
C SER A 1217 55.94 7.94 -17.38
N GLY A 1218 54.96 7.23 -16.80
CA GLY A 1218 54.62 5.86 -17.17
C GLY A 1218 55.48 4.76 -16.52
N ILE A 1219 56.28 5.08 -15.49
CA ILE A 1219 57.09 4.09 -14.77
C ILE A 1219 56.24 3.38 -13.73
N ARG A 1220 56.11 2.05 -13.82
CA ARG A 1220 55.36 1.22 -12.85
C ARG A 1220 56.12 1.12 -11.52
N LEU A 1221 55.45 1.39 -10.42
CA LEU A 1221 55.98 1.32 -9.05
C LEU A 1221 55.50 0.02 -8.37
N ASN A 1222 56.44 -0.70 -7.76
CA ASN A 1222 56.17 -1.99 -7.09
C ASN A 1222 55.72 -1.83 -5.63
N SER A 1223 55.95 -0.68 -5.01
CA SER A 1223 55.52 -0.39 -3.64
C SER A 1223 54.28 0.49 -3.63
N THR A 1224 53.22 0.04 -2.95
CA THR A 1224 51.96 0.77 -2.79
C THR A 1224 51.85 1.49 -1.45
N LYS A 1225 52.82 1.31 -0.53
CA LYS A 1225 52.68 1.72 0.87
C LYS A 1225 53.39 3.03 1.25
N ASN A 1226 54.40 3.47 0.49
CA ASN A 1226 55.20 4.66 0.80
C ASN A 1226 55.55 5.45 -0.47
N LEU A 1227 54.54 6.00 -1.15
CA LEU A 1227 54.79 6.87 -2.30
C LEU A 1227 55.21 8.27 -1.79
N PRO A 1228 56.32 8.84 -2.27
CA PRO A 1228 56.65 10.24 -2.02
C PRO A 1228 55.54 11.18 -2.51
N ALA A 1229 55.44 12.35 -1.89
CA ALA A 1229 54.56 13.42 -2.35
C ALA A 1229 54.75 13.68 -3.85
N GLY A 1230 53.69 13.64 -4.63
CA GLY A 1230 53.77 13.73 -6.09
C GLY A 1230 52.49 13.30 -6.81
N ILE A 1231 52.50 13.41 -8.15
CA ILE A 1231 51.37 13.00 -8.99
C ILE A 1231 51.64 11.61 -9.56
N TYR A 1232 50.67 10.71 -9.44
CA TYR A 1232 50.74 9.33 -9.93
C TYR A 1232 49.52 8.96 -10.75
N ILE A 1233 49.67 8.01 -11.68
CA ILE A 1233 48.56 7.38 -12.36
C ILE A 1233 48.22 6.08 -11.62
N VAL A 1234 47.10 6.09 -10.90
CA VAL A 1234 46.60 4.94 -10.14
C VAL A 1234 45.32 4.46 -10.81
N ASN A 1235 45.30 3.20 -11.27
CA ASN A 1235 44.15 2.64 -11.98
C ASN A 1235 43.68 3.47 -13.20
N GLY A 1236 44.61 4.13 -13.90
CA GLY A 1236 44.33 4.94 -15.09
C GLY A 1236 43.81 6.36 -14.81
N LYS A 1237 43.88 6.84 -13.56
CA LYS A 1237 43.52 8.22 -13.20
C LYS A 1237 44.69 8.94 -12.56
N LYS A 1238 44.89 10.22 -12.90
CA LYS A 1238 45.84 11.11 -12.20
C LYS A 1238 45.38 11.32 -10.76
N GLN A 1239 46.28 11.11 -9.82
CA GLN A 1239 46.06 11.23 -8.38
C GLN A 1239 47.23 12.00 -7.77
N VAL A 1240 46.95 12.84 -6.78
CA VAL A 1240 47.97 13.54 -6.01
C VAL A 1240 48.18 12.78 -4.71
N VAL A 1241 49.40 12.32 -4.47
CA VAL A 1241 49.86 11.79 -3.18
C VAL A 1241 50.51 12.96 -2.45
N LYS A 1242 50.09 13.22 -1.21
CA LYS A 1242 50.64 14.28 -0.36
C LYS A 1242 51.64 13.69 0.62
#